data_AF-A0A2Z6M1Y8-F1
#
_entry.id   AF-A0A2Z6M1Y8-F1
#
_cell.length_a   1.000
_cell.length_b   1.000
_cell.length_c   1.000
_cell.angle_alpha   90.00
_cell.angle_beta   90.00
_cell.angle_gamma   90.00
#
_symmetry.space_group_name_H-M   'P 1'
#
loop_
_entity.id
_entity.type
_entity.pdbx_description
1 polymer ?
#
loop_
_entity_poly.entity_id
_entity_poly.type
_entity_poly.pdbx_seq_one_letter_code
_entity_poly.pdbx_strand_id
1 'polypeptide(L)'
;MLLLQRLAVAVLFITISIIGTTAVIGGAEGNPHRIVVDTDVDTDDLLALLYILKLNTSQFQLEGVTISANSWTNAGHAVNQIYDLLYMMGRDDIAVGVGGEGGILPNGTILPNVGGYLPIIEQGLTTVGNCRYRQTIPQGLGGRPTTLFIIGAHTNVAIFLMNNPHLKKNVEHIYIMGGGVRSSNPTGCCPKNASSSCVPGQCGNHGNMFTDYNTNSYAEFNIFLDSFAAYQVIHSGVPITLVPIDASNTIPITEQFFDAFEKTQDTYEAQYCFKSLKISRDTWFDDEFYTSYFMWDSFMTGVAISIMSKPNNHNGENEFAEMEYMNITVITSNKPYGISDGSNPLFDGQKVPKFNLQKGGVHSGHMQTGLRDPLCFVKNGKGKCQDGYTKEISGPDSVKVLVATKAKPNRDVTSSLDREYFIRFLHVLKQPQQTGKFNFTTQFPYYKEVTYKPDFHNKLLGKPVVFDMDMSAGDFLALFYLLKVPVQVIDLKAIIVSPTGWANAATIDIIYDILHMMGRDDIPVGRGDVFATDQTDPIFSAVGGCKYVKAIPHGSGGYIDSDTLYGLARNLPHSPRRYTGENSVKFGAPRDTDHPELRQPLAMEEVYVLGGHISTSADDKGNVFSVPSNQYAEFNMFLDPLAAKTVFESDVNITLIPLSAQRRVSSFATVIGTLLKTRKTPEVLFSKHLLSTLDRLKQINNRYHHMDTFLGEILGAVVLADKSLTLKPKFEVKPIKVLASGDESSDGKIVVDEKHGKLVRILSNVDENAYYNLYANKLGDQYQSAKIA
;
A
#
# COMPACT_ATOMS: atom_id res chain seq x y z
N MET A 1 60.72 50.87 9.04
CA MET A 1 60.28 50.78 7.62
C MET A 1 59.33 49.62 7.33
N LEU A 2 59.46 48.45 7.98
CA LEU A 2 58.52 47.32 7.81
C LEU A 2 57.12 47.51 8.46
N LEU A 3 56.96 48.42 9.42
CA LEU A 3 55.66 48.68 10.07
C LEU A 3 54.74 49.56 9.21
N LEU A 4 55.30 50.52 8.46
CA LEU A 4 54.55 51.41 7.57
C LEU A 4 54.03 50.70 6.31
N GLN A 5 54.76 49.72 5.78
CA GLN A 5 54.29 48.90 4.66
C GLN A 5 53.13 47.97 5.06
N ARG A 6 53.10 47.46 6.30
CA ARG A 6 51.99 46.62 6.79
C ARG A 6 50.72 47.41 7.07
N LEU A 7 50.84 48.66 7.53
CA LEU A 7 49.70 49.56 7.72
C LEU A 7 49.10 50.04 6.39
N ALA A 8 49.92 50.31 5.37
CA ALA A 8 49.42 50.69 4.05
C ALA A 8 48.64 49.56 3.35
N VAL A 9 49.08 48.31 3.51
CA VAL A 9 48.37 47.13 2.97
C VAL A 9 47.07 46.88 3.74
N ALA A 10 47.06 47.03 5.07
CA ALA A 10 45.85 46.85 5.87
C ALA A 10 44.76 47.91 5.57
N VAL A 11 45.15 49.17 5.34
CA VAL A 11 44.20 50.24 4.98
C VAL A 11 43.63 50.02 3.57
N LEU A 12 44.43 49.52 2.62
CA LEU A 12 43.95 49.22 1.26
C LEU A 12 42.94 48.06 1.24
N PHE A 13 43.15 47.01 2.06
CA PHE A 13 42.19 45.90 2.21
C PHE A 13 40.89 46.35 2.88
N ILE A 14 40.94 47.24 3.87
CA ILE A 14 39.73 47.76 4.53
C ILE A 14 38.93 48.67 3.59
N THR A 15 39.60 49.47 2.74
CA THR A 15 38.88 50.31 1.76
C THR A 15 38.26 49.52 0.61
N ILE A 16 38.86 48.40 0.19
CA ILE A 16 38.27 47.52 -0.84
C ILE A 16 37.09 46.71 -0.28
N SER A 17 37.11 46.34 1.01
CA SER A 17 35.95 45.71 1.67
C SER A 17 34.78 46.68 1.91
N ILE A 18 35.01 47.99 1.96
CA ILE A 18 33.94 49.00 2.17
C ILE A 18 33.33 49.51 0.85
N ILE A 19 34.03 49.36 -0.28
CA ILE A 19 33.53 49.78 -1.61
C ILE A 19 32.87 48.61 -2.38
N GLY A 20 33.03 47.36 -1.91
CA GLY A 20 32.32 46.18 -2.44
C GLY A 20 30.86 46.02 -1.98
N THR A 21 30.36 46.90 -1.11
CA THR A 21 28.94 46.98 -0.72
C THR A 21 28.21 48.05 -1.52
N THR A 22 28.29 48.00 -2.85
CA THR A 22 27.17 48.49 -3.66
C THR A 22 26.03 47.52 -3.45
N ALA A 23 24.97 48.02 -2.83
CA ALA A 23 23.72 47.33 -2.56
C ALA A 23 23.30 46.43 -3.74
N VAL A 24 23.52 45.12 -3.60
CA VAL A 24 22.52 44.18 -4.06
C VAL A 24 21.39 44.36 -3.06
N ILE A 25 20.42 45.19 -3.44
CA ILE A 25 19.09 45.15 -2.87
C ILE A 25 18.56 43.76 -3.27
N GLY A 26 19.00 42.73 -2.56
CA GLY A 26 18.27 41.49 -2.46
C GLY A 26 17.00 41.89 -1.75
N GLY A 27 15.92 42.02 -2.52
CA GLY A 27 14.59 42.06 -1.93
C GLY A 27 14.53 40.93 -0.91
N ALA A 28 14.05 41.22 0.29
CA ALA A 28 13.81 40.20 1.29
C ALA A 28 12.84 39.18 0.69
N GLU A 29 13.36 38.12 0.07
CA GLU A 29 12.56 36.95 -0.25
C GLU A 29 12.05 36.45 1.10
N GLY A 30 10.73 36.50 1.25
CA GLY A 30 10.07 35.99 2.44
C GLY A 30 10.51 34.55 2.69
N ASN A 31 10.48 34.15 3.95
CA ASN A 31 10.61 32.76 4.34
C ASN A 31 9.68 31.87 3.49
N PRO A 32 10.16 30.74 2.93
CA PRO A 32 9.32 29.88 2.08
C PRO A 32 8.11 29.34 2.85
N HIS A 33 7.01 29.12 2.14
CA HIS A 33 5.87 28.41 2.66
C HIS A 33 6.24 26.94 2.88
N ARG A 34 6.10 26.48 4.13
CA ARG A 34 6.42 25.12 4.54
C ARG A 34 5.21 24.24 4.29
N ILE A 35 5.38 23.15 3.56
CA ILE A 35 4.31 22.24 3.15
C ILE A 35 4.60 20.84 3.69
N VAL A 36 3.57 20.20 4.25
CA VAL A 36 3.53 18.76 4.49
C VAL A 36 2.34 18.19 3.72
N VAL A 37 2.55 17.10 3.00
CA VAL A 37 1.52 16.43 2.20
C VAL A 37 1.13 15.12 2.88
N ASP A 38 -0.16 14.90 3.12
CA ASP A 38 -0.74 13.63 3.56
C ASP A 38 -1.50 13.00 2.39
N THR A 39 -1.06 11.83 1.94
CA THR A 39 -1.37 11.24 0.62
C THR A 39 -1.68 9.76 0.76
N ASP A 40 -2.60 9.22 -0.03
CA ASP A 40 -2.81 7.79 -0.16
C ASP A 40 -2.05 7.18 -1.35
N VAL A 41 -1.28 7.98 -2.10
CA VAL A 41 -0.29 7.54 -3.09
C VAL A 41 -0.93 6.80 -4.27
N ASP A 42 -2.16 7.16 -4.62
CA ASP A 42 -2.75 6.75 -5.89
C ASP A 42 -2.11 7.53 -7.05
N THR A 43 -2.53 7.22 -8.27
CA THR A 43 -1.90 7.72 -9.49
C THR A 43 -2.00 9.24 -9.59
N ASP A 44 -3.11 9.84 -9.17
CA ASP A 44 -3.32 11.29 -9.16
C ASP A 44 -2.54 12.02 -8.07
N ASP A 45 -2.25 11.39 -6.92
CA ASP A 45 -1.32 11.94 -5.92
C ASP A 45 0.08 12.14 -6.48
N LEU A 46 0.55 11.22 -7.34
CA LEU A 46 1.88 11.31 -7.96
C LEU A 46 1.99 12.57 -8.82
N LEU A 47 0.91 12.92 -9.54
CA LEU A 47 0.85 14.15 -10.33
C LEU A 47 0.92 15.38 -9.41
N ALA A 48 0.25 15.35 -8.26
CA ALA A 48 0.30 16.42 -7.27
C ALA A 48 1.70 16.58 -6.66
N LEU A 49 2.31 15.48 -6.20
CA LEU A 49 3.64 15.48 -5.59
C LEU A 49 4.73 15.95 -6.55
N LEU A 50 4.74 15.44 -7.79
CA LEU A 50 5.71 15.87 -8.80
C LEU A 50 5.50 17.34 -9.19
N TYR A 51 4.25 17.81 -9.26
CA TYR A 51 3.99 19.24 -9.46
C TYR A 51 4.58 20.09 -8.31
N ILE A 52 4.43 19.69 -7.04
CA ILE A 52 5.01 20.41 -5.89
C ILE A 52 6.54 20.42 -5.95
N LEU A 53 7.16 19.27 -6.24
CA LEU A 53 8.62 19.13 -6.31
C LEU A 53 9.26 19.98 -7.42
N LYS A 54 8.46 20.37 -8.42
CA LYS A 54 8.86 21.25 -9.51
C LYS A 54 8.76 22.74 -9.20
N LEU A 55 8.11 23.11 -8.10
CA LEU A 55 7.98 24.51 -7.71
C LEU A 55 9.30 25.06 -7.17
N ASN A 56 9.42 26.39 -7.19
CA ASN A 56 10.60 27.06 -6.66
C ASN A 56 10.71 26.86 -5.14
N THR A 57 11.78 26.20 -4.70
CA THR A 57 12.04 25.88 -3.29
C THR A 57 12.28 27.11 -2.41
N SER A 58 12.61 28.28 -2.99
CA SER A 58 12.68 29.54 -2.24
C SER A 58 11.29 30.09 -1.88
N GLN A 59 10.23 29.61 -2.54
CA GLN A 59 8.85 30.01 -2.29
C GLN A 59 8.04 28.90 -1.60
N PHE A 60 8.21 27.65 -2.04
CA PHE A 60 7.47 26.49 -1.56
C PHE A 60 8.42 25.38 -1.15
N GLN A 61 8.45 25.07 0.14
CA GLN A 61 9.33 24.06 0.71
C GLN A 61 8.50 22.87 1.20
N LEU A 62 8.51 21.78 0.43
CA LEU A 62 8.01 20.49 0.90
C LEU A 62 8.99 19.91 1.93
N GLU A 63 8.51 19.68 3.14
CA GLU A 63 9.32 19.21 4.28
C GLU A 63 9.06 17.75 4.63
N GLY A 64 7.86 17.27 4.34
CA GLY A 64 7.53 15.88 4.57
C GLY A 64 6.32 15.40 3.79
N VAL A 65 6.28 14.09 3.59
CA VAL A 65 5.18 13.34 3.00
C VAL A 65 4.72 12.31 4.02
N THR A 66 3.43 12.27 4.31
CA THR A 66 2.80 11.25 5.14
C THR A 66 1.87 10.38 4.30
N ILE A 67 1.97 9.08 4.49
CA ILE A 67 1.21 8.10 3.71
C ILE A 67 0.01 7.63 4.53
N SER A 68 -1.20 7.76 4.01
CA SER A 68 -2.46 7.28 4.57
C SER A 68 -2.92 6.08 3.74
N ALA A 69 -2.22 4.94 3.91
CA ALA A 69 -2.48 3.75 3.11
C ALA A 69 -3.90 3.23 3.30
N ASN A 70 -4.52 2.80 2.21
CA ASN A 70 -5.90 2.33 2.17
C ASN A 70 -6.04 1.14 1.19
N SER A 71 -7.26 0.79 0.79
CA SER A 71 -7.46 -0.37 -0.11
C SER A 71 -6.90 -0.17 -1.53
N TRP A 72 -6.58 1.05 -1.95
CA TRP A 72 -5.94 1.36 -3.24
C TRP A 72 -4.43 1.15 -3.19
N THR A 73 -3.79 1.41 -2.04
CA THR A 73 -2.34 1.33 -1.89
C THR A 73 -1.91 0.63 -0.60
N ASN A 74 -0.97 -0.29 -0.73
CA ASN A 74 -0.31 -0.88 0.43
C ASN A 74 0.84 0.01 0.92
N ALA A 75 0.94 0.18 2.25
CA ALA A 75 1.91 1.09 2.83
C ALA A 75 3.38 0.74 2.48
N GLY A 76 3.76 -0.55 2.38
CA GLY A 76 5.10 -0.96 2.00
C GLY A 76 5.50 -0.50 0.59
N HIS A 77 4.59 -0.63 -0.38
CA HIS A 77 4.80 -0.14 -1.75
C HIS A 77 4.83 1.37 -1.82
N ALA A 78 3.86 2.02 -1.20
CA ALA A 78 3.73 3.47 -1.20
C ALA A 78 5.02 4.12 -0.68
N VAL A 79 5.61 3.58 0.40
CA VAL A 79 6.89 4.07 0.95
C VAL A 79 8.02 3.99 -0.05
N ASN A 80 8.21 2.82 -0.66
CA ASN A 80 9.31 2.62 -1.61
C ASN A 80 9.13 3.51 -2.84
N GLN A 81 7.90 3.62 -3.35
CA GLN A 81 7.57 4.48 -4.48
C GLN A 81 7.86 5.96 -4.18
N ILE A 82 7.47 6.45 -3.00
CA ILE A 82 7.77 7.83 -2.59
C ILE A 82 9.28 8.04 -2.43
N TYR A 83 10.01 7.10 -1.83
CA TYR A 83 11.47 7.22 -1.74
C TYR A 83 12.16 7.21 -3.10
N ASP A 84 11.75 6.34 -4.02
CA ASP A 84 12.33 6.26 -5.36
C ASP A 84 12.05 7.53 -6.16
N LEU A 85 10.86 8.12 -5.99
CA LEU A 85 10.48 9.41 -6.58
C LEU A 85 11.30 10.56 -5.98
N LEU A 86 11.45 10.61 -4.66
CA LEU A 86 12.28 11.62 -3.99
C LEU A 86 13.75 11.50 -4.40
N TYR A 87 14.26 10.27 -4.50
CA TYR A 87 15.61 10.00 -4.98
C TYR A 87 15.78 10.46 -6.44
N MET A 88 14.83 10.13 -7.33
CA MET A 88 14.79 10.60 -8.71
C MET A 88 14.88 12.13 -8.80
N MET A 89 14.13 12.84 -7.96
CA MET A 89 14.13 14.31 -7.87
C MET A 89 15.35 14.88 -7.12
N GLY A 90 16.18 14.03 -6.52
CA GLY A 90 17.32 14.43 -5.70
C GLY A 90 16.90 15.21 -4.45
N ARG A 91 15.83 14.75 -3.81
CA ARG A 91 15.14 15.34 -2.66
C ARG A 91 15.03 14.39 -1.47
N ASP A 92 16.08 13.60 -1.22
CA ASP A 92 16.20 12.74 -0.04
C ASP A 92 16.21 13.52 1.30
N ASP A 93 16.23 14.86 1.24
CA ASP A 93 16.05 15.75 2.41
C ASP A 93 14.61 15.73 2.96
N ILE A 94 13.63 15.31 2.16
CA ILE A 94 12.21 15.27 2.55
C ILE A 94 11.94 14.04 3.42
N ALA A 95 11.33 14.26 4.59
CA ALA A 95 10.98 13.18 5.49
C ALA A 95 9.73 12.43 4.99
N VAL A 96 9.78 11.09 4.95
CA VAL A 96 8.62 10.25 4.64
C VAL A 96 8.14 9.55 5.91
N GLY A 97 6.85 9.67 6.21
CA GLY A 97 6.18 8.99 7.31
C GLY A 97 4.99 8.17 6.81
N VAL A 98 4.61 7.14 7.57
CA VAL A 98 3.54 6.21 7.18
C VAL A 98 2.53 6.09 8.30
N GLY A 99 1.27 6.42 8.06
CA GLY A 99 0.17 6.05 8.93
C GLY A 99 0.06 4.52 9.04
N GLY A 100 -0.21 3.99 10.22
CA GLY A 100 -0.52 2.57 10.34
C GLY A 100 -1.73 2.20 9.48
N GLU A 101 -1.73 1.00 8.89
CA GLU A 101 -2.90 0.50 8.17
C GLU A 101 -4.09 0.34 9.12
N GLY A 102 -5.24 0.84 8.71
CA GLY A 102 -6.44 0.96 9.54
C GLY A 102 -6.46 2.29 10.31
N GLY A 103 -7.51 3.07 10.07
CA GLY A 103 -7.70 4.37 10.70
C GLY A 103 -7.98 4.31 12.20
N ILE A 104 -8.75 5.26 12.73
CA ILE A 104 -9.31 5.10 14.07
C ILE A 104 -10.19 3.84 14.04
N LEU A 105 -9.82 2.80 14.78
CA LEU A 105 -10.57 1.53 14.75
C LEU A 105 -12.04 1.82 15.04
N PRO A 106 -13.00 1.04 14.49
CA PRO A 106 -14.43 1.29 14.69
C PRO A 106 -14.72 1.60 16.15
N ASN A 107 -14.22 0.75 17.06
CA ASN A 107 -14.35 0.91 18.51
C ASN A 107 -13.68 2.13 19.14
N GLY A 108 -13.21 3.11 18.37
CA GLY A 108 -12.52 4.34 18.77
C GLY A 108 -11.14 4.10 19.38
N THR A 109 -10.51 2.95 19.12
CA THR A 109 -9.14 2.69 19.60
C THR A 109 -8.14 3.28 18.62
N ILE A 110 -7.33 4.23 19.09
CA ILE A 110 -6.15 4.70 18.38
C ILE A 110 -5.05 3.70 18.70
N LEU A 111 -4.63 2.88 17.73
CA LEU A 111 -3.50 1.98 17.94
C LEU A 111 -2.23 2.83 18.14
N PRO A 112 -1.26 2.40 18.97
CA PRO A 112 -0.07 3.20 19.33
C PRO A 112 0.75 3.71 18.14
N ASN A 113 0.58 3.10 16.96
CA ASN A 113 1.39 3.32 15.76
C ASN A 113 0.58 3.84 14.55
N VAL A 114 -0.71 4.21 14.72
CA VAL A 114 -1.44 4.94 13.65
C VAL A 114 -0.90 6.37 13.62
N GLY A 115 -0.49 6.88 12.46
CA GLY A 115 0.17 8.19 12.30
C GLY A 115 1.71 8.21 12.32
N GLY A 116 2.42 7.14 11.93
CA GLY A 116 3.86 7.21 11.65
C GLY A 116 4.66 5.93 11.94
N TYR A 117 5.07 5.21 10.90
CA TYR A 117 6.11 4.18 10.93
C TYR A 117 7.35 4.55 10.11
N LEU A 118 8.50 3.98 10.50
CA LEU A 118 9.75 4.00 9.76
C LEU A 118 10.03 2.58 9.25
N PRO A 119 10.39 2.37 7.97
CA PRO A 119 10.70 1.03 7.46
C PRO A 119 11.88 0.41 8.21
N ILE A 120 11.77 -0.90 8.50
CA ILE A 120 12.62 -1.61 9.47
C ILE A 120 13.94 -2.16 8.90
N ILE A 121 14.18 -2.11 7.60
CA ILE A 121 15.28 -2.86 6.99
C ILE A 121 16.22 -1.95 6.21
N GLU A 122 17.30 -1.60 6.92
CA GLU A 122 18.50 -0.90 6.44
C GLU A 122 18.31 0.51 5.89
N GLN A 123 18.21 1.46 6.82
CA GLN A 123 18.68 2.82 6.60
C GLN A 123 20.04 2.94 7.30
N GLY A 124 21.13 3.18 6.55
CA GLY A 124 22.49 3.29 7.08
C GLY A 124 22.63 4.26 8.28
N LEU A 125 23.73 4.12 9.02
CA LEU A 125 24.15 4.60 10.37
C LEU A 125 23.54 5.86 11.06
N THR A 126 22.55 6.58 10.52
CA THR A 126 21.94 7.76 11.15
C THR A 126 20.42 7.84 11.00
N THR A 127 19.63 6.81 11.33
CA THR A 127 18.16 7.00 11.42
C THR A 127 17.42 6.19 12.50
N VAL A 128 18.11 5.63 13.51
CA VAL A 128 17.40 5.21 14.74
C VAL A 128 17.20 6.44 15.63
N GLY A 129 16.03 7.07 15.51
CA GLY A 129 15.65 8.23 16.32
C GLY A 129 14.12 8.35 16.47
N ASN A 130 13.68 8.97 17.56
CA ASN A 130 12.26 9.20 17.91
C ASN A 130 11.41 9.64 16.71
N CYS A 131 10.17 9.13 16.62
CA CYS A 131 9.16 9.40 15.57
C CYS A 131 9.40 10.67 14.75
N ARG A 132 9.99 10.56 13.54
CA ARG A 132 10.33 11.73 12.70
C ARG A 132 9.10 12.54 12.26
N TYR A 133 7.92 11.93 12.10
CA TYR A 133 6.68 12.67 11.87
C TYR A 133 6.35 13.67 13.01
N ARG A 134 6.66 13.30 14.27
CA ARG A 134 6.52 14.23 15.41
C ARG A 134 7.55 15.37 15.37
N GLN A 135 8.57 15.29 14.53
CA GLN A 135 9.63 16.30 14.40
C GLN A 135 9.47 17.20 13.16
N THR A 136 8.76 16.78 12.10
CA THR A 136 8.52 17.60 10.89
C THR A 136 7.65 18.82 11.19
N ILE A 137 6.67 18.68 12.09
CA ILE A 137 6.05 19.81 12.78
C ILE A 137 6.89 20.08 14.03
N PRO A 138 7.71 21.16 14.08
CA PRO A 138 8.68 21.34 15.14
C PRO A 138 8.01 21.35 16.52
N GLN A 139 8.39 20.40 17.39
CA GLN A 139 7.99 20.40 18.79
C GLN A 139 8.79 21.48 19.54
N GLY A 140 8.23 22.68 19.60
CA GLY A 140 8.81 23.77 20.37
C GLY A 140 7.89 24.99 20.46
N LEU A 141 8.11 25.80 21.50
CA LEU A 141 7.47 27.11 21.72
C LEU A 141 7.81 28.16 20.63
N GLY A 142 8.50 27.77 19.55
CA GLY A 142 8.90 28.59 18.40
C GLY A 142 8.87 27.86 17.05
N GLY A 143 7.97 26.88 16.87
CA GLY A 143 7.78 26.22 15.58
C GLY A 143 7.27 27.21 14.52
N ARG A 144 7.83 27.15 13.31
CA ARG A 144 7.39 28.00 12.18
C ARG A 144 6.01 27.50 11.68
N PRO A 145 5.12 28.40 11.22
CA PRO A 145 3.86 28.01 10.60
C PRO A 145 4.08 27.01 9.44
N THR A 146 3.27 25.96 9.39
CA THR A 146 3.30 24.92 8.35
C THR A 146 1.90 24.73 7.76
N THR A 147 1.82 24.63 6.45
CA THR A 147 0.60 24.30 5.70
C THR A 147 0.49 22.79 5.48
N LEU A 148 -0.70 22.23 5.68
CA LEU A 148 -0.98 20.81 5.42
C LEU A 148 -1.79 20.68 4.14
N PHE A 149 -1.36 19.80 3.24
CA PHE A 149 -2.13 19.34 2.09
C PHE A 149 -2.61 17.93 2.42
N ILE A 150 -3.92 17.70 2.43
CA ILE A 150 -4.54 16.40 2.68
C ILE A 150 -5.19 15.97 1.38
N ILE A 151 -4.59 14.96 0.74
CA ILE A 151 -5.07 14.33 -0.51
C ILE A 151 -5.42 12.86 -0.32
N GLY A 152 -5.17 12.27 0.86
CA GLY A 152 -5.70 10.97 1.26
C GLY A 152 -6.71 11.04 2.42
N ALA A 153 -6.93 9.90 3.09
CA ALA A 153 -7.79 9.83 4.26
C ALA A 153 -7.23 10.63 5.46
N HIS A 154 -8.11 11.36 6.16
CA HIS A 154 -7.76 12.37 7.16
C HIS A 154 -7.16 11.84 8.48
N THR A 155 -7.02 10.52 8.62
CA THR A 155 -6.68 9.82 9.86
C THR A 155 -5.36 10.32 10.46
N ASN A 156 -4.30 10.45 9.67
CA ASN A 156 -2.98 10.87 10.15
C ASN A 156 -3.00 12.26 10.80
N VAL A 157 -3.69 13.20 10.14
CA VAL A 157 -3.83 14.58 10.62
C VAL A 157 -4.76 14.64 11.84
N ALA A 158 -5.88 13.91 11.84
CA ALA A 158 -6.78 13.86 12.99
C ALA A 158 -6.07 13.36 14.25
N ILE A 159 -5.32 12.25 14.13
CA ILE A 159 -4.55 11.68 15.25
C ILE A 159 -3.48 12.64 15.74
N PHE A 160 -2.79 13.34 14.82
CA PHE A 160 -1.84 14.38 15.19
C PHE A 160 -2.49 15.48 16.03
N LEU A 161 -3.62 16.01 15.58
CA LEU A 161 -4.35 17.10 16.25
C LEU A 161 -4.91 16.65 17.60
N MET A 162 -5.46 15.44 17.68
CA MET A 162 -6.04 14.88 18.91
C MET A 162 -4.96 14.60 19.97
N ASN A 163 -3.80 14.06 19.56
CA ASN A 163 -2.71 13.74 20.49
C ASN A 163 -1.84 14.95 20.84
N ASN A 164 -1.80 15.98 20.00
CA ASN A 164 -0.95 17.15 20.17
C ASN A 164 -1.72 18.48 20.03
N PRO A 165 -2.78 18.71 20.83
CA PRO A 165 -3.64 19.90 20.67
C PRO A 165 -2.88 21.22 20.82
N HIS A 166 -1.78 21.23 21.58
CA HIS A 166 -0.91 22.40 21.77
C HIS A 166 -0.07 22.76 20.52
N LEU A 167 0.13 21.83 19.58
CA LEU A 167 0.85 22.04 18.32
C LEU A 167 -0.06 22.52 17.19
N LYS A 168 -1.39 22.47 17.37
CA LYS A 168 -2.37 22.98 16.40
C LYS A 168 -2.04 24.42 15.94
N LYS A 169 -1.55 25.27 16.86
CA LYS A 169 -1.16 26.67 16.56
C LYS A 169 0.01 26.81 15.57
N ASN A 170 0.75 25.73 15.32
CA ASN A 170 1.83 25.70 14.34
C ASN A 170 1.31 25.33 12.93
N VAL A 171 0.04 24.92 12.81
CA VAL A 171 -0.60 24.67 11.51
C VAL A 171 -1.23 25.97 11.04
N GLU A 172 -0.71 26.51 9.94
CA GLU A 172 -1.16 27.77 9.35
C GLU A 172 -2.51 27.62 8.65
N HIS A 173 -2.62 26.57 7.82
CA HIS A 173 -3.75 26.33 6.94
C HIS A 173 -3.78 24.85 6.54
N ILE A 174 -4.98 24.32 6.29
CA ILE A 174 -5.19 22.96 5.75
C ILE A 174 -5.92 23.06 4.41
N TYR A 175 -5.32 22.50 3.36
CA TYR A 175 -5.95 22.32 2.06
C TYR A 175 -6.35 20.87 1.91
N ILE A 176 -7.60 20.62 1.53
CA ILE A 176 -8.19 19.28 1.49
C ILE A 176 -8.70 19.00 0.08
N MET A 177 -8.28 17.89 -0.53
CA MET A 177 -9.01 17.25 -1.62
C MET A 177 -9.97 16.25 -0.99
N GLY A 178 -11.27 16.44 -1.21
CA GLY A 178 -12.27 15.48 -0.77
C GLY A 178 -13.63 16.09 -0.49
N GLY A 179 -14.61 15.23 -0.25
CA GLY A 179 -16.01 15.61 -0.04
C GLY A 179 -16.74 15.99 -1.33
N GLY A 180 -18.06 16.10 -1.21
CA GLY A 180 -18.92 16.67 -2.25
C GLY A 180 -20.07 17.42 -1.60
N VAL A 181 -20.12 18.74 -1.78
CA VAL A 181 -20.99 19.64 -0.99
C VAL A 181 -22.33 19.86 -1.69
N ARG A 182 -22.26 20.30 -2.95
CA ARG A 182 -23.37 20.57 -3.86
C ARG A 182 -23.20 19.80 -5.19
N SER A 183 -22.20 18.92 -5.29
CA SER A 183 -21.84 18.25 -6.53
C SER A 183 -23.05 17.61 -7.20
N SER A 184 -23.25 17.91 -8.48
CA SER A 184 -24.17 17.18 -9.34
C SER A 184 -23.29 16.55 -10.41
N ASN A 185 -23.15 15.23 -10.37
CA ASN A 185 -22.29 14.52 -11.30
C ASN A 185 -22.68 14.87 -12.77
N PRO A 186 -21.81 15.52 -13.56
CA PRO A 186 -22.14 15.94 -14.92
C PRO A 186 -22.10 14.78 -15.93
N THR A 187 -21.40 13.69 -15.63
CA THR A 187 -21.23 12.53 -16.51
C THR A 187 -22.12 11.37 -16.10
N GLY A 188 -23.42 11.68 -15.93
CA GLY A 188 -24.46 10.68 -15.67
C GLY A 188 -24.27 9.44 -16.54
N CYS A 189 -23.92 8.33 -15.88
CA CYS A 189 -23.57 7.08 -16.53
C CYS A 189 -24.80 6.46 -17.20
N CYS A 190 -25.06 6.86 -18.45
CA CYS A 190 -25.49 6.06 -19.59
C CYS A 190 -25.48 7.02 -20.82
N PRO A 191 -24.60 6.86 -21.82
CA PRO A 191 -24.71 7.62 -23.06
C PRO A 191 -26.08 7.37 -23.72
N LYS A 192 -26.55 8.30 -24.58
CA LYS A 192 -27.89 8.25 -25.21
C LYS A 192 -28.25 6.94 -25.93
N ASN A 193 -27.26 6.06 -26.20
CA ASN A 193 -27.41 4.77 -26.89
C ASN A 193 -26.93 3.55 -26.06
N ALA A 194 -26.93 3.62 -24.72
CA ALA A 194 -26.53 2.50 -23.89
C ALA A 194 -27.50 1.30 -23.97
N SER A 195 -26.96 0.08 -23.86
CA SER A 195 -27.71 -1.18 -23.86
C SER A 195 -28.73 -1.27 -22.71
N SER A 196 -29.72 -2.16 -22.81
CA SER A 196 -30.70 -2.44 -21.74
C SER A 196 -30.10 -2.99 -20.43
N SER A 197 -28.79 -3.26 -20.39
CA SER A 197 -28.04 -3.61 -19.19
C SER A 197 -27.48 -2.40 -18.43
N CYS A 198 -27.55 -1.18 -19.00
CA CYS A 198 -27.15 0.05 -18.30
C CYS A 198 -28.23 0.39 -17.27
N VAL A 199 -27.94 0.18 -15.99
CA VAL A 199 -28.84 0.57 -14.90
C VAL A 199 -28.57 2.05 -14.58
N PRO A 200 -29.53 2.98 -14.76
CA PRO A 200 -29.35 4.44 -14.59
C PRO A 200 -29.04 4.92 -13.16
N GLY A 201 -28.54 4.05 -12.30
CA GLY A 201 -28.53 4.21 -10.86
C GLY A 201 -27.66 5.36 -10.37
N GLN A 202 -26.54 5.69 -11.03
CA GLN A 202 -25.47 6.58 -10.53
C GLN A 202 -25.56 8.05 -10.98
N CYS A 203 -26.71 8.48 -11.48
CA CYS A 203 -26.86 9.83 -12.03
C CYS A 203 -27.33 10.83 -10.97
N GLY A 204 -26.50 11.83 -10.65
CA GLY A 204 -26.94 13.07 -9.98
C GLY A 204 -26.72 13.17 -8.46
N ASN A 205 -25.76 12.46 -7.88
CA ASN A 205 -25.49 12.52 -6.44
C ASN A 205 -24.11 13.11 -6.10
N HIS A 206 -23.99 13.60 -4.85
CA HIS A 206 -22.85 14.39 -4.37
C HIS A 206 -21.55 13.62 -4.15
N GLY A 207 -21.56 12.28 -4.18
CA GLY A 207 -20.41 11.42 -3.88
C GLY A 207 -19.81 10.68 -5.08
N ASN A 208 -18.67 10.01 -4.87
CA ASN A 208 -17.98 9.19 -5.89
C ASN A 208 -17.81 7.70 -5.50
N MET A 209 -18.46 7.24 -4.41
CA MET A 209 -18.47 5.82 -4.02
C MET A 209 -19.18 4.94 -5.07
N PHE A 210 -18.44 4.06 -5.77
CA PHE A 210 -19.03 3.17 -6.79
C PHE A 210 -19.60 1.86 -6.22
N THR A 211 -18.86 1.17 -5.34
CA THR A 211 -19.25 -0.13 -4.75
C THR A 211 -20.39 -0.03 -3.75
N ASP A 212 -20.43 1.10 -3.04
CA ASP A 212 -21.31 1.36 -1.90
C ASP A 212 -22.52 2.24 -2.26
N TYR A 213 -22.71 2.53 -3.54
CA TYR A 213 -23.70 3.50 -4.00
C TYR A 213 -25.15 3.24 -3.51
N ASN A 214 -25.54 1.96 -3.44
CA ASN A 214 -26.89 1.53 -3.06
C ASN A 214 -27.21 1.71 -1.56
N THR A 215 -26.19 1.99 -0.76
CA THR A 215 -26.23 2.10 0.70
C THR A 215 -25.81 3.52 1.12
N ASN A 216 -24.81 4.09 0.45
CA ASN A 216 -24.34 5.46 0.61
C ASN A 216 -23.83 6.06 -0.71
N SER A 217 -24.56 7.05 -1.22
CA SER A 217 -24.27 7.74 -2.48
C SER A 217 -23.94 9.23 -2.26
N TYR A 218 -23.70 9.62 -1.01
CA TYR A 218 -23.40 11.00 -0.65
C TYR A 218 -21.91 11.23 -0.37
N ALA A 219 -21.20 10.17 -0.02
CA ALA A 219 -19.83 10.25 0.45
C ALA A 219 -18.81 10.32 -0.70
N GLU A 220 -17.71 10.97 -0.42
CA GLU A 220 -16.50 10.94 -1.24
C GLU A 220 -15.47 10.03 -0.55
N PHE A 221 -14.66 9.28 -1.31
CA PHE A 221 -13.71 8.29 -0.80
C PHE A 221 -12.84 8.78 0.37
N ASN A 222 -12.10 9.89 0.20
CA ASN A 222 -11.18 10.40 1.23
C ASN A 222 -11.88 10.81 2.54
N ILE A 223 -13.14 11.24 2.46
CA ILE A 223 -13.97 11.54 3.63
C ILE A 223 -14.65 10.29 4.20
N PHE A 224 -15.04 9.33 3.34
CA PHE A 224 -15.74 8.11 3.75
C PHE A 224 -14.82 7.15 4.51
N LEU A 225 -13.57 7.01 4.06
CA LEU A 225 -12.59 6.08 4.65
C LEU A 225 -12.40 6.29 6.17
N ASP A 226 -12.45 7.53 6.64
CA ASP A 226 -12.49 7.85 8.07
C ASP A 226 -13.28 9.15 8.33
N SER A 227 -14.62 9.04 8.28
CA SER A 227 -15.51 10.19 8.43
C SER A 227 -15.40 10.88 9.78
N PHE A 228 -15.05 10.13 10.83
CA PHE A 228 -14.79 10.71 12.15
C PHE A 228 -13.50 11.54 12.14
N ALA A 229 -12.41 11.03 11.56
CA ALA A 229 -11.18 11.81 11.40
C ALA A 229 -11.39 13.06 10.54
N ALA A 230 -12.11 12.95 9.42
CA ALA A 230 -12.44 14.09 8.57
C ALA A 230 -13.23 15.16 9.34
N TYR A 231 -14.21 14.74 10.16
CA TYR A 231 -14.91 15.64 11.08
C TYR A 231 -13.94 16.32 12.06
N GLN A 232 -13.03 15.57 12.70
CA GLN A 232 -12.06 16.13 13.66
C GLN A 232 -11.13 17.16 13.00
N VAL A 233 -10.68 16.92 11.76
CA VAL A 233 -9.84 17.87 11.03
C VAL A 233 -10.63 19.11 10.64
N ILE A 234 -11.84 18.96 10.09
CA ILE A 234 -12.67 20.09 9.65
C ILE A 234 -13.11 20.96 10.83
N HIS A 235 -13.45 20.34 11.96
CA HIS A 235 -13.80 21.02 13.21
C HIS A 235 -12.60 21.39 14.08
N SER A 236 -11.38 21.20 13.57
CA SER A 236 -10.18 21.50 14.35
C SER A 236 -10.10 22.96 14.77
N GLY A 237 -10.65 23.87 13.96
CA GLY A 237 -10.55 25.33 14.10
C GLY A 237 -9.23 25.90 13.55
N VAL A 238 -8.52 25.15 12.70
CA VAL A 238 -7.49 25.68 11.79
C VAL A 238 -8.20 26.23 10.55
N PRO A 239 -7.68 27.26 9.86
CA PRO A 239 -8.22 27.69 8.56
C PRO A 239 -8.19 26.56 7.52
N ILE A 240 -9.28 26.40 6.77
CA ILE A 240 -9.45 25.31 5.78
C ILE A 240 -9.85 25.86 4.41
N THR A 241 -9.24 25.27 3.39
CA THR A 241 -9.73 25.34 2.01
C THR A 241 -10.06 23.94 1.50
N LEU A 242 -11.30 23.74 1.06
CA LEU A 242 -11.79 22.49 0.51
C LEU A 242 -11.84 22.56 -1.01
N VAL A 243 -11.29 21.54 -1.67
CA VAL A 243 -11.46 21.30 -3.11
C VAL A 243 -12.25 20.00 -3.26
N PRO A 244 -13.60 20.09 -3.22
CA PRO A 244 -14.47 18.93 -3.28
C PRO A 244 -14.65 18.45 -4.72
N ILE A 245 -15.32 17.30 -4.88
CA ILE A 245 -15.63 16.77 -6.19
C ILE A 245 -16.54 17.69 -7.02
N ASP A 246 -17.25 18.64 -6.40
CA ASP A 246 -17.97 19.72 -7.09
C ASP A 246 -17.08 20.44 -8.09
N ALA A 247 -15.86 20.79 -7.67
CA ALA A 247 -14.91 21.53 -8.48
C ALA A 247 -14.10 20.59 -9.38
N SER A 248 -13.64 19.45 -8.86
CA SER A 248 -12.83 18.53 -9.67
C SER A 248 -13.64 17.92 -10.82
N ASN A 249 -14.95 17.70 -10.65
CA ASN A 249 -15.85 17.24 -11.73
C ASN A 249 -15.92 18.21 -12.92
N THR A 250 -15.42 19.43 -12.77
CA THR A 250 -15.39 20.43 -13.84
C THR A 250 -14.06 20.49 -14.58
N ILE A 251 -13.08 19.64 -14.22
CA ILE A 251 -11.76 19.52 -14.85
C ILE A 251 -11.41 18.04 -15.15
N PRO A 252 -12.20 17.36 -16.02
CA PRO A 252 -11.85 16.01 -16.48
C PRO A 252 -10.59 16.05 -17.35
N ILE A 253 -9.79 14.99 -17.33
CA ILE A 253 -8.67 14.80 -18.27
C ILE A 253 -9.25 14.66 -19.67
N THR A 254 -9.15 15.69 -20.50
CA THR A 254 -9.67 15.65 -21.88
C THR A 254 -8.66 14.99 -22.82
N GLU A 255 -9.14 14.49 -23.96
CA GLU A 255 -8.27 14.00 -25.04
C GLU A 255 -7.28 15.08 -25.49
N GLN A 256 -7.72 16.33 -25.58
CA GLN A 256 -6.86 17.46 -25.95
C GLN A 256 -5.76 17.72 -24.91
N PHE A 257 -6.07 17.60 -23.61
CA PHE A 257 -5.08 17.68 -22.55
C PHE A 257 -4.08 16.52 -22.64
N PHE A 258 -4.58 15.31 -22.81
CA PHE A 258 -3.76 14.11 -22.91
C PHE A 258 -2.76 14.20 -24.08
N ASP A 259 -3.23 14.59 -25.27
CA ASP A 259 -2.39 14.81 -26.45
C ASP A 259 -1.36 15.93 -26.26
N ALA A 260 -1.75 17.01 -25.58
CA ALA A 260 -0.83 18.09 -25.27
C ALA A 260 0.24 17.66 -24.27
N PHE A 261 -0.13 16.85 -23.29
CA PHE A 261 0.81 16.29 -22.33
C PHE A 261 1.77 15.32 -23.01
N GLU A 262 1.28 14.46 -23.91
CA GLU A 262 2.12 13.54 -24.68
C GLU A 262 3.25 14.28 -25.41
N LYS A 263 2.94 15.46 -25.96
CA LYS A 263 3.88 16.32 -26.70
C LYS A 263 4.81 17.15 -25.78
N THR A 264 4.59 17.14 -24.48
CA THR A 264 5.25 18.05 -23.51
C THR A 264 5.93 17.27 -22.38
N GLN A 265 6.83 16.35 -22.75
CA GLN A 265 7.55 15.45 -21.83
C GLN A 265 9.07 15.71 -21.82
N ASP A 266 9.47 16.97 -21.74
CA ASP A 266 10.89 17.40 -21.84
C ASP A 266 11.73 17.03 -20.61
N THR A 267 11.09 16.60 -19.52
CA THR A 267 11.71 16.25 -18.25
C THR A 267 11.34 14.83 -17.82
N TYR A 268 12.17 14.20 -16.99
CA TYR A 268 11.94 12.82 -16.54
C TYR A 268 10.64 12.67 -15.76
N GLU A 269 10.36 13.61 -14.86
CA GLU A 269 9.13 13.64 -14.09
C GLU A 269 7.88 13.87 -14.95
N ALA A 270 7.97 14.65 -16.03
CA ALA A 270 6.87 14.81 -16.98
C ALA A 270 6.60 13.50 -17.74
N GLN A 271 7.66 12.79 -18.14
CA GLN A 271 7.56 11.45 -18.75
C GLN A 271 6.92 10.45 -17.80
N TYR A 272 7.33 10.48 -16.52
CA TYR A 272 6.77 9.61 -15.49
C TYR A 272 5.27 9.90 -15.26
N CYS A 273 4.90 11.17 -15.04
CA CYS A 273 3.50 11.57 -14.90
C CYS A 273 2.65 11.15 -16.11
N PHE A 274 3.13 11.38 -17.33
CA PHE A 274 2.41 10.99 -18.54
C PHE A 274 2.30 9.46 -18.66
N LYS A 275 3.37 8.72 -18.37
CA LYS A 275 3.36 7.24 -18.39
C LYS A 275 2.35 6.69 -17.39
N SER A 276 2.30 7.23 -16.17
CA SER A 276 1.29 6.84 -15.17
C SER A 276 -0.13 7.14 -15.65
N LEU A 277 -0.39 8.35 -16.15
CA LEU A 277 -1.70 8.74 -16.67
C LEU A 277 -2.12 7.89 -17.87
N LYS A 278 -1.18 7.55 -18.75
CA LYS A 278 -1.40 6.66 -19.89
C LYS A 278 -1.79 5.26 -19.45
N ILE A 279 -1.13 4.71 -18.43
CA ILE A 279 -1.50 3.42 -17.84
C ILE A 279 -2.92 3.50 -17.28
N SER A 280 -3.27 4.53 -16.51
CA SER A 280 -4.62 4.70 -15.97
C SER A 280 -5.68 4.75 -17.07
N ARG A 281 -5.46 5.52 -18.14
CA ARG A 281 -6.32 5.56 -19.33
C ARG A 281 -6.51 4.19 -19.95
N ASP A 282 -5.40 3.50 -20.17
CA ASP A 282 -5.34 2.22 -20.85
C ASP A 282 -6.01 1.10 -20.04
N THR A 283 -6.05 1.23 -18.71
CA THR A 283 -6.69 0.25 -17.82
C THR A 283 -8.03 0.70 -17.25
N TRP A 284 -8.55 1.84 -17.71
CA TRP A 284 -9.77 2.41 -17.16
C TRP A 284 -10.99 1.52 -17.42
N PHE A 285 -11.91 1.45 -16.46
CA PHE A 285 -12.88 0.36 -16.38
C PHE A 285 -14.14 0.56 -17.23
N ASP A 286 -14.44 1.77 -17.70
CA ASP A 286 -15.73 2.11 -18.34
C ASP A 286 -15.63 2.63 -19.78
N ASP A 287 -14.49 2.48 -20.46
CA ASP A 287 -14.20 3.04 -21.81
C ASP A 287 -14.38 4.59 -21.91
N GLU A 288 -14.66 5.28 -20.80
CA GLU A 288 -15.05 6.69 -20.75
C GLU A 288 -14.01 7.55 -20.00
N PHE A 289 -12.75 7.11 -19.96
CA PHE A 289 -11.65 7.76 -19.21
C PHE A 289 -11.62 9.29 -19.36
N TYR A 290 -11.74 9.80 -20.59
CA TYR A 290 -11.65 11.24 -20.86
C TYR A 290 -12.84 12.06 -20.32
N THR A 291 -13.84 11.38 -19.76
CA THR A 291 -15.02 11.99 -19.14
C THR A 291 -15.19 11.60 -17.67
N SER A 292 -14.58 10.50 -17.21
CA SER A 292 -14.70 9.98 -15.83
C SER A 292 -13.42 10.05 -14.98
N TYR A 293 -12.26 10.39 -15.54
CA TYR A 293 -11.02 10.67 -14.79
C TYR A 293 -10.76 12.17 -14.68
N PHE A 294 -10.46 12.67 -13.47
CA PHE A 294 -10.32 14.12 -13.20
C PHE A 294 -8.98 14.46 -12.57
N MET A 295 -8.60 15.75 -12.58
CA MET A 295 -7.33 16.24 -12.03
C MET A 295 -7.23 16.27 -10.49
N TRP A 296 -8.16 15.66 -9.77
CA TRP A 296 -8.40 15.70 -8.31
C TRP A 296 -7.27 16.38 -7.49
N ASP A 297 -6.27 15.62 -7.05
CA ASP A 297 -5.24 16.08 -6.11
C ASP A 297 -4.30 17.14 -6.65
N SER A 298 -3.94 16.99 -7.92
CA SER A 298 -3.10 17.98 -8.59
C SER A 298 -3.84 19.31 -8.68
N PHE A 299 -5.15 19.31 -8.98
CA PHE A 299 -5.96 20.53 -9.04
C PHE A 299 -6.08 21.19 -7.66
N MET A 300 -6.27 20.41 -6.59
CA MET A 300 -6.23 20.93 -5.21
C MET A 300 -4.89 21.62 -4.94
N THR A 301 -3.78 20.98 -5.30
CA THR A 301 -2.44 21.54 -5.17
C THR A 301 -2.30 22.85 -5.95
N GLY A 302 -2.78 22.90 -7.19
CA GLY A 302 -2.83 24.12 -8.00
C GLY A 302 -3.60 25.26 -7.31
N VAL A 303 -4.77 24.95 -6.76
CA VAL A 303 -5.60 25.89 -6.00
C VAL A 303 -4.82 26.41 -4.77
N ALA A 304 -4.23 25.52 -3.98
CA ALA A 304 -3.46 25.88 -2.80
C ALA A 304 -2.28 26.80 -3.13
N ILE A 305 -1.47 26.42 -4.12
CA ILE A 305 -0.30 27.20 -4.56
C ILE A 305 -0.73 28.57 -5.10
N SER A 306 -1.84 28.66 -5.85
CA SER A 306 -2.36 29.95 -6.31
C SER A 306 -2.80 30.87 -5.18
N ILE A 307 -3.32 30.33 -4.07
CA ILE A 307 -3.72 31.14 -2.91
C ILE A 307 -2.47 31.61 -2.17
N MET A 308 -1.54 30.71 -1.89
CA MET A 308 -0.31 30.97 -1.14
C MET A 308 0.64 31.91 -1.88
N SER A 309 0.70 31.84 -3.22
CA SER A 309 1.57 32.72 -4.03
C SER A 309 1.19 34.20 -3.97
N LYS A 310 -0.04 34.53 -3.56
CA LYS A 310 -0.55 35.91 -3.59
C LYS A 310 -0.43 36.56 -2.21
N PRO A 311 0.40 37.61 -2.05
CA PRO A 311 0.47 38.33 -0.79
C PRO A 311 -0.86 39.01 -0.47
N ASN A 312 -1.27 38.98 0.81
CA ASN A 312 -2.51 39.59 1.32
C ASN A 312 -3.82 39.05 0.71
N ASN A 313 -3.84 37.80 0.26
CA ASN A 313 -5.01 37.15 -0.31
C ASN A 313 -6.03 36.66 0.75
N HIS A 314 -6.54 37.57 1.58
CA HIS A 314 -7.42 37.23 2.70
C HIS A 314 -8.78 36.63 2.28
N ASN A 315 -9.22 36.91 1.05
CA ASN A 315 -10.48 36.42 0.49
C ASN A 315 -10.31 35.08 -0.24
N GLY A 316 -9.08 34.58 -0.38
CA GLY A 316 -8.80 33.31 -1.06
C GLY A 316 -9.03 33.35 -2.56
N GLU A 317 -8.79 34.48 -3.23
CA GLU A 317 -8.91 34.62 -4.67
C GLU A 317 -7.97 33.66 -5.40
N ASN A 318 -8.53 32.86 -6.31
CA ASN A 318 -7.79 31.81 -6.99
C ASN A 318 -7.68 32.05 -8.50
N GLU A 319 -6.55 31.69 -9.11
CA GLU A 319 -6.36 31.81 -10.57
C GLU A 319 -7.09 30.71 -11.35
N PHE A 320 -7.21 29.52 -10.76
CA PHE A 320 -7.66 28.29 -11.39
C PHE A 320 -9.08 27.88 -11.00
N ALA A 321 -9.60 28.39 -9.88
CA ALA A 321 -10.91 28.03 -9.36
C ALA A 321 -11.79 29.25 -9.01
N GLU A 322 -13.10 29.06 -9.13
CA GLU A 322 -14.11 29.88 -8.45
C GLU A 322 -14.19 29.45 -6.99
N MET A 323 -14.23 30.41 -6.06
CA MET A 323 -14.14 30.17 -4.62
C MET A 323 -15.32 30.80 -3.89
N GLU A 324 -15.89 30.08 -2.92
CA GLU A 324 -17.04 30.52 -2.12
C GLU A 324 -16.84 30.11 -0.66
N TYR A 325 -17.22 30.96 0.29
CA TYR A 325 -17.29 30.54 1.69
C TYR A 325 -18.62 29.83 1.96
N MET A 326 -18.54 28.60 2.46
CA MET A 326 -19.72 27.79 2.81
C MET A 326 -19.66 27.34 4.28
N ASN A 327 -20.82 27.13 4.87
CA ASN A 327 -20.93 26.53 6.21
C ASN A 327 -21.19 25.02 6.05
N ILE A 328 -20.17 24.21 6.35
CA ILE A 328 -20.20 22.77 6.09
C ILE A 328 -19.98 21.97 7.38
N THR A 329 -20.33 20.68 7.32
CA THR A 329 -19.98 19.68 8.33
C THR A 329 -19.81 18.32 7.67
N VAL A 330 -19.19 17.36 8.37
CA VAL A 330 -19.12 15.97 7.91
C VAL A 330 -20.09 15.13 8.72
N ILE A 331 -20.96 14.38 8.04
CA ILE A 331 -21.85 13.44 8.71
C ILE A 331 -21.04 12.21 9.11
N THR A 332 -21.00 11.90 10.41
CA THR A 332 -20.23 10.74 10.94
C THR A 332 -21.12 9.59 11.39
N SER A 333 -22.43 9.78 11.44
CA SER A 333 -23.42 8.76 11.82
C SER A 333 -24.82 9.19 11.38
N ASN A 334 -25.75 8.24 11.30
CA ASN A 334 -27.08 8.44 10.73
C ASN A 334 -28.17 8.52 11.80
N LYS A 335 -29.19 9.35 11.54
CA LYS A 335 -30.38 9.45 12.41
C LYS A 335 -31.14 8.12 12.51
N PRO A 336 -31.87 7.88 13.61
CA PRO A 336 -32.05 8.76 14.78
C PRO A 336 -30.84 8.75 15.73
N TYR A 337 -30.41 9.93 16.17
CA TYR A 337 -29.32 10.06 17.13
C TYR A 337 -29.76 9.65 18.55
N GLY A 338 -28.83 9.07 19.31
CA GLY A 338 -29.03 8.60 20.68
C GLY A 338 -29.62 7.19 20.80
N ILE A 339 -29.99 6.56 19.68
CA ILE A 339 -30.44 5.17 19.64
C ILE A 339 -29.24 4.29 19.27
N SER A 340 -28.85 3.38 20.17
CA SER A 340 -27.81 2.39 19.87
C SER A 340 -28.46 1.15 19.27
N ASP A 341 -27.93 0.71 18.13
CA ASP A 341 -28.23 -0.56 17.48
C ASP A 341 -26.99 -1.49 17.43
N GLY A 342 -25.93 -1.14 18.16
CA GLY A 342 -24.66 -1.86 18.16
C GLY A 342 -23.66 -1.44 17.08
N SER A 343 -24.08 -0.67 16.07
CA SER A 343 -23.22 -0.30 14.93
C SER A 343 -22.16 0.74 15.25
N ASN A 344 -22.40 1.57 16.28
CA ASN A 344 -21.59 2.73 16.61
C ASN A 344 -20.82 2.51 17.92
N PRO A 345 -19.62 1.94 17.84
CA PRO A 345 -18.88 1.53 19.02
C PRO A 345 -18.16 2.70 19.73
N LEU A 346 -18.30 3.95 19.26
CA LEU A 346 -17.98 5.14 20.08
C LEU A 346 -18.94 5.29 21.27
N PHE A 347 -20.13 4.69 21.18
CA PHE A 347 -21.18 4.70 22.19
C PHE A 347 -21.56 3.30 22.69
N ASP A 348 -21.55 2.29 21.80
CA ASP A 348 -22.09 0.97 22.12
C ASP A 348 -21.29 0.23 23.20
N GLY A 349 -22.02 -0.40 24.14
CA GLY A 349 -21.42 -1.12 25.28
C GLY A 349 -20.61 -0.25 26.27
N GLN A 350 -20.55 1.08 26.09
CA GLN A 350 -19.72 1.96 26.91
C GLN A 350 -20.53 2.80 27.91
N LYS A 351 -20.04 2.88 29.15
CA LYS A 351 -20.63 3.74 30.19
C LYS A 351 -20.41 5.24 29.92
N VAL A 352 -19.26 5.57 29.33
CA VAL A 352 -18.86 6.93 28.91
C VAL A 352 -18.48 6.84 27.44
N PRO A 353 -19.08 7.64 26.54
CA PRO A 353 -18.71 7.64 25.12
C PRO A 353 -17.23 7.96 24.92
N LYS A 354 -16.61 7.38 23.89
CA LYS A 354 -15.23 7.72 23.54
C LYS A 354 -15.10 9.16 23.08
N PHE A 355 -13.89 9.70 23.23
CA PHE A 355 -13.54 11.09 22.89
C PHE A 355 -14.46 12.14 23.55
N ASN A 356 -15.10 11.78 24.67
CA ASN A 356 -16.07 12.62 25.39
C ASN A 356 -17.25 13.11 24.52
N LEU A 357 -17.65 12.30 23.53
CA LEU A 357 -18.74 12.67 22.63
C LEU A 357 -20.10 12.72 23.37
N GLN A 358 -20.95 13.64 22.94
CA GLN A 358 -22.27 13.84 23.55
C GLN A 358 -23.26 12.73 23.12
N LYS A 359 -23.83 12.03 24.09
CA LYS A 359 -24.93 11.08 23.84
C LYS A 359 -26.18 11.83 23.36
N GLY A 360 -26.78 11.38 22.26
CA GLY A 360 -27.86 12.09 21.57
C GLY A 360 -27.38 13.19 20.60
N GLY A 361 -26.07 13.45 20.53
CA GLY A 361 -25.46 14.36 19.57
C GLY A 361 -25.30 13.75 18.16
N VAL A 362 -24.77 14.53 17.23
CA VAL A 362 -24.66 14.19 15.79
C VAL A 362 -23.78 12.96 15.48
N HIS A 363 -22.97 12.53 16.44
CA HIS A 363 -22.12 11.34 16.33
C HIS A 363 -22.78 10.08 16.87
N SER A 364 -23.96 10.17 17.49
CA SER A 364 -24.57 9.09 18.29
C SER A 364 -25.66 8.30 17.55
N GLY A 365 -25.57 8.24 16.24
CA GLY A 365 -26.49 7.50 15.37
C GLY A 365 -25.94 6.15 14.90
N HIS A 366 -26.63 5.55 13.93
CA HIS A 366 -26.18 4.34 13.24
C HIS A 366 -24.95 4.65 12.38
N MET A 367 -23.88 3.88 12.52
CA MET A 367 -22.72 3.95 11.62
C MET A 367 -22.80 2.82 10.60
N GLN A 368 -22.56 3.12 9.33
CA GLN A 368 -22.58 2.09 8.30
C GLN A 368 -21.53 1.01 8.57
N THR A 369 -21.97 -0.26 8.68
CA THR A 369 -21.11 -1.39 9.08
C THR A 369 -20.50 -2.19 7.92
N GLY A 370 -20.91 -1.89 6.68
CA GLY A 370 -20.36 -2.49 5.46
C GLY A 370 -21.10 -2.10 4.19
N LEU A 371 -20.62 -2.60 3.04
CA LEU A 371 -21.14 -2.27 1.70
C LEU A 371 -22.61 -2.67 1.45
N ARG A 372 -23.12 -3.57 2.28
CA ARG A 372 -24.46 -4.15 2.17
C ARG A 372 -25.22 -4.04 3.48
N ASP A 373 -24.90 -3.01 4.28
CA ASP A 373 -25.58 -2.77 5.55
C ASP A 373 -27.11 -2.73 5.34
N PRO A 374 -27.87 -3.68 5.92
CA PRO A 374 -29.32 -3.76 5.71
C PRO A 374 -30.06 -2.53 6.18
N LEU A 375 -29.51 -1.80 7.17
CA LEU A 375 -30.10 -0.54 7.62
C LEU A 375 -29.86 0.54 6.58
N CYS A 376 -28.73 0.58 5.90
CA CYS A 376 -28.46 1.58 4.87
C CYS A 376 -29.23 1.35 3.57
N PHE A 377 -29.62 0.10 3.29
CA PHE A 377 -30.24 -0.28 2.03
C PHE A 377 -31.70 0.20 1.87
N VAL A 378 -32.03 0.66 0.66
CA VAL A 378 -33.40 0.99 0.25
C VAL A 378 -33.73 0.22 -1.03
N LYS A 379 -34.73 -0.67 -0.99
CA LYS A 379 -35.13 -1.45 -2.19
C LYS A 379 -35.53 -0.52 -3.32
N ASN A 380 -34.88 -0.67 -4.48
CA ASN A 380 -35.11 0.12 -5.70
C ASN A 380 -34.97 1.63 -5.49
N GLY A 381 -34.12 2.06 -4.56
CA GLY A 381 -33.92 3.46 -4.23
C GLY A 381 -32.49 3.78 -3.84
N LYS A 382 -32.25 5.07 -3.58
CA LYS A 382 -30.98 5.58 -3.08
C LYS A 382 -30.76 5.10 -1.64
N GLY A 383 -29.55 4.66 -1.33
CA GLY A 383 -29.15 4.33 0.03
C GLY A 383 -29.41 5.48 1.01
N LYS A 384 -29.80 5.15 2.24
CA LYS A 384 -30.21 6.15 3.24
C LYS A 384 -29.05 6.63 4.12
N CYS A 385 -27.93 5.89 4.16
CA CYS A 385 -26.78 6.27 4.95
C CYS A 385 -26.01 7.42 4.27
N GLN A 386 -25.40 8.24 5.11
CA GLN A 386 -24.74 9.49 4.72
C GLN A 386 -23.39 9.65 5.42
N ASP A 387 -22.82 8.58 6.00
CA ASP A 387 -21.48 8.60 6.59
C ASP A 387 -20.50 9.19 5.57
N GLY A 388 -19.68 10.15 5.98
CA GLY A 388 -18.74 10.83 5.11
C GLY A 388 -19.34 11.88 4.17
N TYR A 389 -20.64 12.18 4.26
CA TYR A 389 -21.23 13.26 3.49
C TYR A 389 -20.78 14.62 4.03
N THR A 390 -20.10 15.40 3.18
CA THR A 390 -19.75 16.80 3.46
C THR A 390 -20.96 17.70 3.18
N LYS A 391 -21.77 17.93 4.21
CA LYS A 391 -23.07 18.57 4.07
C LYS A 391 -23.01 20.06 4.38
N GLU A 392 -23.59 20.88 3.51
CA GLU A 392 -23.88 22.28 3.81
C GLU A 392 -25.03 22.38 4.82
N ILE A 393 -24.79 23.08 5.93
CA ILE A 393 -25.78 23.24 7.01
C ILE A 393 -25.71 24.63 7.63
N SER A 394 -26.84 25.09 8.17
CA SER A 394 -26.96 26.31 8.96
C SER A 394 -27.15 25.93 10.42
N GLY A 395 -26.11 25.99 11.24
CA GLY A 395 -26.20 25.59 12.65
C GLY A 395 -24.89 25.68 13.43
N PRO A 396 -24.93 25.44 14.75
CA PRO A 396 -23.75 25.50 15.62
C PRO A 396 -22.71 24.42 15.27
N ASP A 397 -23.13 23.32 14.66
CA ASP A 397 -22.26 22.21 14.23
C ASP A 397 -21.66 22.43 12.83
N SER A 398 -21.70 23.66 12.30
CA SER A 398 -21.15 24.02 11.00
C SER A 398 -19.84 24.81 11.13
N VAL A 399 -18.92 24.59 10.19
CA VAL A 399 -17.66 25.33 10.09
C VAL A 399 -17.68 26.13 8.80
N LYS A 400 -17.31 27.41 8.89
CA LYS A 400 -17.14 28.26 7.72
C LYS A 400 -15.82 27.93 7.03
N VAL A 401 -15.89 27.37 5.82
CA VAL A 401 -14.76 26.89 5.04
C VAL A 401 -14.73 27.59 3.68
N LEU A 402 -13.54 27.86 3.15
CA LEU A 402 -13.40 28.34 1.77
C LEU A 402 -13.45 27.14 0.83
N VAL A 403 -14.40 27.11 -0.10
CA VAL A 403 -14.67 25.96 -0.96
C VAL A 403 -14.45 26.35 -2.42
N ALA A 404 -13.68 25.54 -3.15
CA ALA A 404 -13.63 25.64 -4.61
C ALA A 404 -14.93 25.08 -5.20
N THR A 405 -15.59 25.83 -6.07
CA THR A 405 -16.88 25.42 -6.65
C THR A 405 -16.76 24.95 -8.09
N LYS A 406 -15.80 25.49 -8.84
CA LYS A 406 -15.61 25.20 -10.27
C LYS A 406 -14.21 25.56 -10.75
N ALA A 407 -13.65 24.76 -11.65
CA ALA A 407 -12.44 25.08 -12.38
C ALA A 407 -12.70 26.15 -13.44
N LYS A 408 -11.85 27.18 -13.47
CA LYS A 408 -11.97 28.30 -14.40
C LYS A 408 -11.61 27.87 -15.82
N PRO A 409 -12.36 28.35 -16.83
CA PRO A 409 -12.00 28.13 -18.21
C PRO A 409 -10.66 28.79 -18.51
N ASN A 410 -9.94 28.24 -19.49
CA ASN A 410 -8.75 28.90 -20.01
C ASN A 410 -9.11 30.30 -20.55
N ARG A 411 -8.31 31.30 -20.19
CA ARG A 411 -8.50 32.68 -20.65
C ARG A 411 -8.21 32.84 -22.15
N ASP A 412 -7.32 32.02 -22.70
CA ASP A 412 -7.04 31.98 -24.12
C ASP A 412 -8.04 31.08 -24.86
N VAL A 413 -9.03 31.72 -25.49
CA VAL A 413 -10.07 31.05 -26.29
C VAL A 413 -9.54 30.36 -27.55
N THR A 414 -8.28 30.60 -27.93
CA THR A 414 -7.65 29.97 -29.10
C THR A 414 -6.88 28.70 -28.73
N SER A 415 -6.59 28.49 -27.44
CA SER A 415 -5.94 27.28 -26.96
C SER A 415 -6.87 26.07 -27.07
N SER A 416 -6.30 24.91 -27.40
CA SER A 416 -7.02 23.63 -27.37
C SER A 416 -7.29 23.12 -25.95
N LEU A 417 -6.61 23.70 -24.94
CA LEU A 417 -6.78 23.35 -23.54
C LEU A 417 -7.84 24.25 -22.91
N ASP A 418 -8.89 23.65 -22.36
CA ASP A 418 -10.11 24.35 -21.95
C ASP A 418 -10.11 24.82 -20.49
N ARG A 419 -9.07 24.48 -19.72
CA ARG A 419 -8.88 24.92 -18.33
C ARG A 419 -7.56 25.64 -18.12
N GLU A 420 -7.61 26.74 -17.36
CA GLU A 420 -6.42 27.53 -17.04
C GLU A 420 -5.36 26.69 -16.29
N TYR A 421 -5.82 25.78 -15.42
CA TYR A 421 -4.92 24.91 -14.67
C TYR A 421 -4.11 23.97 -15.56
N PHE A 422 -4.67 23.46 -16.66
CA PHE A 422 -3.94 22.59 -17.59
C PHE A 422 -2.69 23.26 -18.16
N ILE A 423 -2.82 24.53 -18.54
CA ILE A 423 -1.69 25.33 -19.04
C ILE A 423 -0.61 25.44 -17.97
N ARG A 424 -1.01 25.77 -16.74
CA ARG A 424 -0.07 25.90 -15.62
C ARG A 424 0.63 24.59 -15.31
N PHE A 425 -0.12 23.48 -15.24
CA PHE A 425 0.40 22.17 -14.92
C PHE A 425 1.46 21.71 -15.92
N LEU A 426 1.14 21.73 -17.22
CA LEU A 426 2.09 21.37 -18.27
C LEU A 426 3.32 22.28 -18.26
N HIS A 427 3.11 23.58 -18.07
CA HIS A 427 4.21 24.55 -18.02
C HIS A 427 5.18 24.26 -16.86
N VAL A 428 4.67 23.96 -15.65
CA VAL A 428 5.51 23.66 -14.48
C VAL A 428 6.31 22.36 -14.67
N LEU A 429 5.67 21.30 -15.15
CA LEU A 429 6.37 20.02 -15.35
C LEU A 429 7.44 20.11 -16.44
N LYS A 430 7.21 20.91 -17.49
CA LYS A 430 8.16 21.12 -18.60
C LYS A 430 9.42 21.90 -18.20
N GLN A 431 9.41 22.67 -17.12
CA GLN A 431 10.54 23.56 -16.81
C GLN A 431 11.82 22.77 -16.56
N PRO A 432 13.01 23.19 -17.04
CA PRO A 432 14.25 22.48 -16.74
C PRO A 432 14.71 22.67 -15.28
N GLN A 433 14.23 23.71 -14.59
CA GLN A 433 14.51 23.93 -13.18
C GLN A 433 13.89 22.83 -12.32
N GLN A 434 14.61 22.38 -11.28
CA GLN A 434 14.17 21.31 -10.37
C GLN A 434 13.81 19.99 -11.10
N THR A 435 14.39 19.72 -12.27
CA THR A 435 14.15 18.44 -12.97
C THR A 435 14.83 17.27 -12.27
N GLY A 436 14.29 16.06 -12.48
CA GLY A 436 14.85 14.81 -12.00
C GLY A 436 16.34 14.70 -12.33
N LYS A 437 17.14 14.32 -11.32
CA LYS A 437 18.60 14.18 -11.43
C LYS A 437 19.00 12.76 -11.81
N PHE A 438 18.17 11.77 -11.48
CA PHE A 438 18.51 10.36 -11.58
C PHE A 438 17.54 9.63 -12.50
N ASN A 439 18.08 8.84 -13.42
CA ASN A 439 17.32 7.90 -14.24
C ASN A 439 17.92 6.51 -14.00
N PHE A 440 17.12 5.59 -13.46
CA PHE A 440 17.58 4.24 -13.11
C PHE A 440 18.19 3.52 -14.32
N THR A 441 17.59 3.62 -15.50
CA THR A 441 18.05 2.92 -16.71
C THR A 441 19.45 3.37 -17.16
N THR A 442 19.86 4.61 -16.86
CA THR A 442 21.18 5.13 -17.24
C THR A 442 22.22 5.01 -16.14
N GLN A 443 21.80 4.84 -14.88
CA GLN A 443 22.69 4.85 -13.72
C GLN A 443 23.18 3.46 -13.29
N PHE A 444 22.47 2.42 -13.68
CA PHE A 444 22.87 1.04 -13.42
C PHE A 444 23.43 0.45 -14.72
N PRO A 445 24.74 0.59 -15.01
CA PRO A 445 25.34 0.10 -16.27
C PRO A 445 25.25 -1.42 -16.45
N TYR A 446 24.90 -2.14 -15.38
CA TYR A 446 24.67 -3.58 -15.38
C TYR A 446 23.19 -3.96 -15.52
N TYR A 447 22.26 -2.99 -15.45
CA TYR A 447 20.86 -3.23 -15.74
C TYR A 447 20.70 -3.56 -17.22
N LYS A 448 20.14 -4.74 -17.50
CA LYS A 448 19.89 -5.22 -18.86
C LYS A 448 18.52 -5.86 -18.90
N GLU A 449 17.70 -5.44 -19.84
CA GLU A 449 16.40 -6.05 -20.12
C GLU A 449 16.58 -7.35 -20.92
N VAL A 450 17.17 -8.35 -20.27
CA VAL A 450 17.40 -9.68 -20.86
C VAL A 450 16.79 -10.74 -19.96
N THR A 451 16.26 -11.82 -20.53
CA THR A 451 15.80 -12.96 -19.73
C THR A 451 16.81 -14.11 -19.78
N TYR A 452 16.95 -14.81 -18.66
CA TYR A 452 17.82 -15.97 -18.51
C TYR A 452 16.97 -17.23 -18.43
N LYS A 453 16.89 -17.95 -19.55
CA LYS A 453 16.16 -19.22 -19.66
C LYS A 453 17.15 -20.37 -19.93
N PRO A 454 17.14 -21.43 -19.12
CA PRO A 454 17.99 -22.60 -19.34
C PRO A 454 17.47 -23.46 -20.49
N ASP A 455 18.39 -24.10 -21.23
CA ASP A 455 18.04 -25.15 -22.20
C ASP A 455 18.08 -26.53 -21.52
N PHE A 456 16.96 -27.24 -21.56
CA PHE A 456 16.79 -28.58 -21.01
C PHE A 456 16.63 -29.68 -22.07
N HIS A 457 16.77 -29.40 -23.37
CA HIS A 457 16.50 -30.36 -24.45
C HIS A 457 17.19 -31.73 -24.29
N ASN A 458 18.36 -31.78 -23.66
CA ASN A 458 19.15 -33.00 -23.45
C ASN A 458 19.16 -33.50 -21.99
N LYS A 459 18.26 -33.02 -21.13
CA LYS A 459 18.17 -33.45 -19.72
C LYS A 459 16.87 -34.20 -19.46
N LEU A 460 16.98 -35.32 -18.75
CA LEU A 460 15.83 -35.99 -18.16
C LEU A 460 15.30 -35.13 -17.01
N LEU A 461 14.07 -34.63 -17.16
CA LEU A 461 13.39 -33.82 -16.16
C LEU A 461 12.91 -34.71 -15.01
N GLY A 462 12.98 -34.16 -13.80
CA GLY A 462 12.56 -34.81 -12.57
C GLY A 462 11.05 -34.81 -12.40
N LYS A 463 10.60 -34.89 -11.15
CA LYS A 463 9.17 -34.82 -10.84
C LYS A 463 8.64 -33.42 -11.15
N PRO A 464 7.58 -33.26 -11.95
CA PRO A 464 6.95 -31.96 -12.16
C PRO A 464 6.33 -31.46 -10.84
N VAL A 465 6.56 -30.20 -10.52
CA VAL A 465 6.06 -29.56 -9.28
C VAL A 465 5.51 -28.19 -9.61
N VAL A 466 4.29 -27.90 -9.15
CA VAL A 466 3.76 -26.54 -9.02
C VAL A 466 3.92 -26.11 -7.56
N PHE A 467 4.47 -24.93 -7.33
CA PHE A 467 4.70 -24.40 -5.98
C PHE A 467 3.69 -23.28 -5.69
N ASP A 468 2.68 -23.58 -4.89
CA ASP A 468 1.73 -22.59 -4.37
C ASP A 468 2.26 -22.03 -3.05
N MET A 469 2.34 -20.71 -2.94
CA MET A 469 2.95 -20.01 -1.83
C MET A 469 2.16 -18.75 -1.45
N ASP A 470 2.11 -18.43 -0.16
CA ASP A 470 1.48 -17.20 0.35
C ASP A 470 2.48 -16.04 0.52
N MET A 471 3.71 -16.29 0.07
CA MET A 471 4.83 -15.33 0.02
C MET A 471 5.33 -14.93 1.41
N SER A 472 5.21 -15.82 2.40
CA SER A 472 5.91 -15.68 3.69
C SER A 472 7.43 -15.68 3.52
N ALA A 473 8.16 -15.27 4.56
CA ALA A 473 9.62 -15.42 4.56
C ALA A 473 10.08 -16.89 4.42
N GLY A 474 9.30 -17.85 4.93
CA GLY A 474 9.60 -19.28 4.82
C GLY A 474 9.45 -19.80 3.40
N ASP A 475 8.45 -19.32 2.65
CA ASP A 475 8.24 -19.68 1.26
C ASP A 475 9.38 -19.21 0.35
N PHE A 476 9.91 -18.00 0.56
CA PHE A 476 11.07 -17.53 -0.20
C PHE A 476 12.31 -18.40 0.04
N LEU A 477 12.52 -18.85 1.28
CA LEU A 477 13.60 -19.79 1.62
C LEU A 477 13.36 -21.19 1.03
N ALA A 478 12.11 -21.64 0.96
CA ALA A 478 11.72 -22.88 0.29
C ALA A 478 11.93 -22.79 -1.23
N LEU A 479 11.58 -21.66 -1.86
CA LEU A 479 11.82 -21.38 -3.27
C LEU A 479 13.31 -21.45 -3.60
N PHE A 480 14.16 -20.80 -2.80
CA PHE A 480 15.61 -20.93 -2.96
C PHE A 480 16.04 -22.39 -2.94
N TYR A 481 15.59 -23.16 -1.94
CA TYR A 481 15.93 -24.57 -1.86
C TYR A 481 15.49 -25.34 -3.12
N LEU A 482 14.26 -25.16 -3.59
CA LEU A 482 13.74 -25.80 -4.81
C LEU A 482 14.54 -25.43 -6.06
N LEU A 483 14.96 -24.16 -6.21
CA LEU A 483 15.77 -23.70 -7.34
C LEU A 483 17.21 -24.24 -7.31
N LYS A 484 17.72 -24.62 -6.13
CA LYS A 484 19.02 -25.28 -5.94
C LYS A 484 18.95 -26.79 -6.15
N VAL A 485 17.75 -27.39 -6.11
CA VAL A 485 17.55 -28.82 -6.35
C VAL A 485 17.72 -29.09 -7.84
N PRO A 486 18.50 -30.13 -8.23
CA PRO A 486 18.68 -30.42 -9.65
C PRO A 486 17.38 -30.68 -10.38
N VAL A 487 17.27 -30.14 -11.60
CA VAL A 487 16.09 -30.30 -12.46
C VAL A 487 15.73 -31.76 -12.72
N GLN A 488 16.71 -32.68 -12.65
CA GLN A 488 16.51 -34.13 -12.77
C GLN A 488 15.86 -34.76 -11.51
N VAL A 489 15.80 -34.01 -10.41
CA VAL A 489 15.14 -34.40 -9.16
C VAL A 489 13.75 -33.78 -9.11
N ILE A 490 13.67 -32.45 -9.21
CA ILE A 490 12.43 -31.65 -9.23
C ILE A 490 12.45 -30.74 -10.45
N ASP A 491 11.41 -30.81 -11.25
CA ASP A 491 11.14 -29.89 -12.35
C ASP A 491 10.06 -28.89 -11.91
N LEU A 492 10.49 -27.76 -11.36
CA LEU A 492 9.57 -26.69 -10.94
C LEU A 492 8.93 -26.06 -12.19
N LYS A 493 7.66 -26.39 -12.41
CA LYS A 493 6.86 -26.05 -13.60
C LYS A 493 6.22 -24.68 -13.51
N ALA A 494 5.76 -24.29 -12.34
CA ALA A 494 5.09 -23.03 -12.10
C ALA A 494 5.13 -22.66 -10.62
N ILE A 495 4.96 -21.38 -10.34
CA ILE A 495 4.70 -20.85 -9.01
C ILE A 495 3.31 -20.23 -9.04
N ILE A 496 2.47 -20.50 -8.05
CA ILE A 496 1.19 -19.80 -7.84
C ILE A 496 1.35 -18.99 -6.56
N VAL A 497 0.89 -17.75 -6.55
CA VAL A 497 0.89 -16.91 -5.35
C VAL A 497 -0.51 -16.67 -4.86
N SER A 498 -0.75 -16.95 -3.58
CA SER A 498 -2.03 -16.75 -2.93
C SER A 498 -1.91 -15.55 -1.97
N PRO A 499 -2.31 -14.33 -2.38
CA PRO A 499 -2.15 -13.11 -1.57
C PRO A 499 -3.21 -12.98 -0.46
N THR A 500 -3.61 -14.11 0.13
CA THR A 500 -4.59 -14.22 1.22
C THR A 500 -3.93 -14.29 2.60
N GLY A 501 -2.59 -14.19 2.63
CA GLY A 501 -1.74 -14.53 3.76
C GLY A 501 -0.83 -13.40 4.25
N TRP A 502 0.42 -13.77 4.48
CA TRP A 502 1.46 -12.94 5.11
C TRP A 502 2.08 -11.89 4.18
N ALA A 503 1.77 -11.93 2.89
CA ALA A 503 2.22 -10.91 1.95
C ALA A 503 1.17 -10.43 0.95
N ASN A 504 1.39 -9.22 0.44
CA ASN A 504 0.53 -8.60 -0.58
C ASN A 504 0.81 -9.21 -1.97
N ALA A 505 -0.20 -9.24 -2.85
CA ALA A 505 -0.05 -9.62 -4.26
C ALA A 505 1.11 -8.93 -4.99
N ALA A 506 1.43 -7.70 -4.63
CA ALA A 506 2.52 -6.95 -5.25
C ALA A 506 3.93 -7.43 -4.80
N THR A 507 4.02 -8.35 -3.83
CA THR A 507 5.28 -9.03 -3.42
C THR A 507 5.80 -9.96 -4.51
N ILE A 508 4.94 -10.29 -5.47
CA ILE A 508 5.25 -11.18 -6.59
C ILE A 508 6.46 -10.74 -7.43
N ASP A 509 6.78 -9.44 -7.45
CA ASP A 509 7.96 -8.93 -8.15
C ASP A 509 9.27 -9.45 -7.54
N ILE A 510 9.29 -9.74 -6.24
CA ILE A 510 10.43 -10.38 -5.57
C ILE A 510 10.65 -11.80 -6.11
N ILE A 511 9.58 -12.51 -6.45
CA ILE A 511 9.69 -13.86 -7.06
C ILE A 511 10.34 -13.74 -8.44
N TYR A 512 9.96 -12.74 -9.24
CA TYR A 512 10.62 -12.49 -10.52
C TYR A 512 12.10 -12.17 -10.35
N ASP A 513 12.45 -11.33 -9.37
CA ASP A 513 13.85 -10.98 -9.08
C ASP A 513 14.66 -12.20 -8.62
N ILE A 514 14.08 -13.10 -7.82
CA ILE A 514 14.72 -14.37 -7.42
C ILE A 514 14.89 -15.33 -8.60
N LEU A 515 13.85 -15.51 -9.43
CA LEU A 515 13.92 -16.35 -10.62
C LEU A 515 14.98 -15.82 -11.59
N HIS A 516 15.02 -14.51 -11.77
CA HIS A 516 16.00 -13.83 -12.60
C HIS A 516 17.43 -14.04 -12.07
N MET A 517 17.63 -13.84 -10.75
CA MET A 517 18.88 -14.13 -10.05
C MET A 517 19.37 -15.56 -10.29
N MET A 518 18.45 -16.52 -10.20
CA MET A 518 18.74 -17.95 -10.38
C MET A 518 18.83 -18.38 -11.86
N GLY A 519 18.56 -17.48 -12.80
CA GLY A 519 18.53 -17.77 -14.23
C GLY A 519 17.43 -18.75 -14.61
N ARG A 520 16.26 -18.58 -14.01
CA ARG A 520 15.05 -19.41 -14.17
C ARG A 520 13.85 -18.57 -14.62
N ASP A 521 14.07 -17.62 -15.53
CA ASP A 521 13.00 -16.84 -16.15
C ASP A 521 12.07 -17.68 -17.04
N ASP A 522 12.38 -18.97 -17.24
CA ASP A 522 11.49 -19.96 -17.84
C ASP A 522 10.29 -20.31 -16.96
N ILE A 523 10.39 -20.11 -15.64
CA ILE A 523 9.33 -20.51 -14.72
C ILE A 523 8.18 -19.48 -14.76
N PRO A 524 6.96 -19.89 -15.14
CA PRO A 524 5.77 -19.08 -14.97
C PRO A 524 5.44 -18.89 -13.49
N VAL A 525 5.05 -17.67 -13.14
CA VAL A 525 4.44 -17.35 -11.85
C VAL A 525 2.99 -17.03 -12.16
N GLY A 526 2.00 -17.43 -11.37
CA GLY A 526 0.58 -17.06 -11.53
C GLY A 526 0.06 -16.41 -10.25
N ARG A 527 -0.86 -15.45 -10.37
CA ARG A 527 -1.53 -14.84 -9.21
C ARG A 527 -2.87 -15.55 -8.96
N GLY A 528 -3.09 -16.00 -7.73
CA GLY A 528 -4.36 -16.51 -7.23
C GLY A 528 -5.27 -15.40 -6.71
N ASP A 529 -6.46 -15.77 -6.25
CA ASP A 529 -7.47 -14.83 -5.76
C ASP A 529 -7.02 -14.10 -4.49
N VAL A 530 -7.51 -12.86 -4.33
CA VAL A 530 -7.18 -11.98 -3.18
C VAL A 530 -8.06 -12.25 -1.96
N PHE A 531 -9.23 -12.83 -2.20
CA PHE A 531 -10.18 -13.16 -1.16
C PHE A 531 -10.28 -14.68 -1.03
N ALA A 532 -10.41 -15.15 0.20
CA ALA A 532 -10.75 -16.54 0.46
C ALA A 532 -12.14 -16.86 -0.14
N THR A 533 -12.36 -18.15 -0.37
CA THR A 533 -13.61 -18.70 -0.91
C THR A 533 -14.81 -18.19 -0.11
N ASP A 534 -15.87 -17.77 -0.82
CA ASP A 534 -17.09 -17.18 -0.28
C ASP A 534 -16.93 -15.84 0.47
N GLN A 535 -15.78 -15.14 0.31
CA GLN A 535 -15.59 -13.80 0.89
C GLN A 535 -15.70 -12.66 -0.13
N THR A 536 -15.77 -12.93 -1.44
CA THR A 536 -16.01 -11.88 -2.44
C THR A 536 -17.42 -11.30 -2.33
N ASP A 537 -17.59 -9.99 -2.58
CA ASP A 537 -18.91 -9.38 -2.73
C ASP A 537 -19.61 -9.98 -3.96
N PRO A 538 -20.89 -10.40 -3.83
CA PRO A 538 -21.59 -11.10 -4.90
C PRO A 538 -21.94 -10.21 -6.10
N ILE A 539 -21.83 -8.88 -5.97
CA ILE A 539 -22.13 -7.91 -7.03
C ILE A 539 -20.83 -7.42 -7.68
N PHE A 540 -19.77 -7.23 -6.88
CA PHE A 540 -18.48 -6.74 -7.36
C PHE A 540 -17.32 -7.53 -6.73
N SER A 541 -16.92 -8.61 -7.40
CA SER A 541 -15.95 -9.59 -6.89
C SER A 541 -14.54 -9.04 -6.62
N ALA A 542 -14.21 -7.85 -7.15
CA ALA A 542 -12.97 -7.14 -6.83
C ALA A 542 -12.96 -6.56 -5.40
N VAL A 543 -14.09 -6.60 -4.69
CA VAL A 543 -14.18 -6.28 -3.26
C VAL A 543 -14.71 -7.50 -2.52
N GLY A 544 -14.29 -7.68 -1.26
CA GLY A 544 -14.68 -8.80 -0.44
C GLY A 544 -14.44 -8.54 1.04
N GLY A 545 -14.84 -9.51 1.86
CA GLY A 545 -14.51 -9.58 3.28
C GLY A 545 -13.09 -10.06 3.51
N CYS A 546 -12.56 -9.74 4.68
CA CYS A 546 -11.25 -10.18 5.14
C CYS A 546 -11.39 -10.93 6.48
N LYS A 547 -12.43 -11.76 6.64
CA LYS A 547 -12.82 -12.32 7.95
C LYS A 547 -11.64 -13.04 8.60
N TYR A 548 -11.07 -14.02 7.91
CA TYR A 548 -9.96 -14.82 8.43
C TYR A 548 -8.60 -14.12 8.24
N VAL A 549 -8.43 -13.32 7.18
CA VAL A 549 -7.20 -12.53 6.93
C VAL A 549 -6.91 -11.54 8.06
N LYS A 550 -7.94 -11.02 8.74
CA LYS A 550 -7.79 -10.17 9.96
C LYS A 550 -7.07 -10.88 11.12
N ALA A 551 -6.92 -12.20 11.08
CA ALA A 551 -6.12 -12.93 12.05
C ALA A 551 -4.61 -12.78 11.81
N ILE A 552 -4.17 -12.32 10.64
CA ILE A 552 -2.74 -12.13 10.39
C ILE A 552 -2.28 -10.84 11.08
N PRO A 553 -1.22 -10.88 11.89
CA PRO A 553 -0.71 -9.68 12.54
C PRO A 553 -0.25 -8.65 11.50
N HIS A 554 -0.74 -7.43 11.65
CA HIS A 554 -0.22 -6.31 10.89
C HIS A 554 1.14 -5.87 11.44
N GLY A 555 2.09 -5.76 10.51
CA GLY A 555 3.32 -5.00 10.65
C GLY A 555 2.97 -3.53 10.60
N SER A 556 3.78 -2.76 9.90
CA SER A 556 3.67 -1.32 10.06
C SER A 556 3.83 -0.53 8.77
N GLY A 557 4.20 -1.21 7.68
CA GLY A 557 3.79 -0.90 6.31
C GLY A 557 2.73 -1.88 5.76
N GLY A 558 2.01 -2.59 6.63
CA GLY A 558 0.99 -3.56 6.25
C GLY A 558 1.21 -4.89 6.93
N TYR A 559 1.54 -5.96 6.19
CA TYR A 559 1.89 -7.27 6.75
C TYR A 559 3.36 -7.31 7.20
N ILE A 560 3.63 -7.94 8.36
CA ILE A 560 4.98 -7.97 8.97
C ILE A 560 6.06 -8.49 8.01
N ASP A 561 5.72 -9.49 7.20
CA ASP A 561 6.66 -10.17 6.32
C ASP A 561 6.89 -9.41 5.00
N SER A 562 5.84 -8.81 4.44
CA SER A 562 5.95 -7.91 3.28
C SER A 562 6.97 -6.81 3.54
N ASP A 563 6.86 -6.11 4.68
CA ASP A 563 7.80 -5.05 5.08
C ASP A 563 9.25 -5.56 5.12
N THR A 564 9.42 -6.81 5.57
CA THR A 564 10.74 -7.43 5.68
C THR A 564 11.30 -7.79 4.31
N LEU A 565 10.48 -8.37 3.45
CA LEU A 565 10.90 -8.87 2.16
C LEU A 565 11.20 -7.74 1.17
N TYR A 566 10.40 -6.66 1.15
CA TYR A 566 10.65 -5.52 0.27
C TYR A 566 11.97 -4.82 0.55
N GLY A 567 12.33 -4.63 1.82
CA GLY A 567 13.61 -4.04 2.19
C GLY A 567 14.79 -4.86 1.67
N LEU A 568 14.66 -6.20 1.70
CA LEU A 568 15.69 -7.11 1.22
C LEU A 568 15.71 -7.29 -0.30
N ALA A 569 14.58 -7.08 -0.98
CA ALA A 569 14.48 -7.17 -2.44
C ALA A 569 15.41 -6.18 -3.15
N ARG A 570 15.77 -5.05 -2.52
CA ARG A 570 16.80 -4.13 -3.03
C ARG A 570 18.19 -4.74 -3.22
N ASN A 571 18.45 -5.89 -2.60
CA ASN A 571 19.69 -6.65 -2.78
C ASN A 571 19.60 -7.71 -3.88
N LEU A 572 18.45 -7.84 -4.56
CA LEU A 572 18.26 -8.76 -5.68
C LEU A 572 18.43 -8.02 -7.01
N PRO A 573 18.89 -8.72 -8.06
CA PRO A 573 18.89 -8.17 -9.41
C PRO A 573 17.44 -7.97 -9.89
N HIS A 574 17.18 -6.82 -10.52
CA HIS A 574 15.86 -6.52 -11.06
C HIS A 574 15.57 -7.32 -12.33
N SER A 575 14.53 -8.14 -12.28
CA SER A 575 13.99 -8.83 -13.44
C SER A 575 13.34 -7.85 -14.41
N PRO A 576 13.45 -8.06 -15.74
CA PRO A 576 12.61 -7.37 -16.71
C PRO A 576 11.13 -7.82 -16.62
N ARG A 577 10.82 -8.88 -15.86
CA ARG A 577 9.43 -9.30 -15.60
C ARG A 577 8.84 -8.53 -14.42
N ARG A 578 7.62 -8.04 -14.58
CA ARG A 578 6.82 -7.39 -13.52
C ARG A 578 5.36 -7.82 -13.58
N TYR A 579 4.67 -7.76 -12.45
CA TYR A 579 3.23 -8.07 -12.39
C TYR A 579 2.39 -7.02 -13.11
N THR A 580 1.35 -7.47 -13.83
CA THR A 580 0.40 -6.62 -14.57
C THR A 580 -1.01 -7.20 -14.50
N GLY A 581 -2.04 -6.35 -14.34
CA GLY A 581 -3.45 -6.77 -14.22
C GLY A 581 -4.04 -7.46 -15.47
N GLU A 582 -5.20 -8.10 -15.30
CA GLU A 582 -5.76 -9.04 -16.29
C GLU A 582 -6.34 -8.39 -17.57
N ASN A 583 -6.88 -7.18 -17.53
CA ASN A 583 -7.80 -6.67 -18.59
C ASN A 583 -7.20 -5.89 -19.76
N SER A 584 -5.89 -5.67 -19.84
CA SER A 584 -5.29 -4.71 -20.79
C SER A 584 -5.30 -5.15 -22.27
N VAL A 585 -5.34 -6.45 -22.60
CA VAL A 585 -5.15 -6.90 -23.99
C VAL A 585 -6.38 -6.70 -24.89
N LYS A 586 -7.60 -6.64 -24.34
CA LYS A 586 -8.83 -6.50 -25.14
C LYS A 586 -9.02 -5.08 -25.72
N PHE A 587 -8.44 -4.06 -25.08
CA PHE A 587 -8.68 -2.65 -25.37
C PHE A 587 -7.46 -1.91 -25.93
N GLY A 588 -6.44 -2.63 -26.39
CA GLY A 588 -5.25 -2.02 -27.02
C GLY A 588 -4.30 -1.34 -26.03
N ALA A 589 -4.43 -1.62 -24.73
CA ALA A 589 -3.54 -1.16 -23.67
C ALA A 589 -2.26 -2.02 -23.59
N PRO A 590 -1.07 -1.46 -23.90
CA PRO A 590 0.18 -2.22 -23.89
C PRO A 590 0.62 -2.56 -22.46
N ARG A 591 0.79 -3.86 -22.20
CA ARG A 591 1.37 -4.44 -20.98
C ARG A 591 2.89 -4.38 -21.07
N ASP A 592 3.52 -3.60 -20.19
CA ASP A 592 4.88 -3.09 -20.37
C ASP A 592 5.00 -2.37 -21.72
N THR A 593 5.42 -1.11 -21.74
CA THR A 593 5.35 -0.30 -22.97
C THR A 593 6.14 -0.90 -24.14
N ASP A 594 7.00 -1.88 -23.87
CA ASP A 594 8.00 -2.40 -24.79
C ASP A 594 8.04 -3.95 -24.94
N HIS A 595 7.50 -4.78 -24.01
CA HIS A 595 7.74 -6.25 -23.98
C HIS A 595 6.53 -7.16 -23.57
N PRO A 596 5.45 -7.25 -24.37
CA PRO A 596 4.24 -8.00 -24.03
C PRO A 596 4.41 -9.53 -23.89
N GLU A 597 5.50 -10.10 -24.41
CA GLU A 597 5.85 -11.52 -24.32
C GLU A 597 6.32 -11.96 -22.92
N LEU A 598 6.62 -11.01 -22.03
CA LEU A 598 7.07 -11.27 -20.66
C LEU A 598 5.90 -11.51 -19.67
N ARG A 599 4.66 -11.57 -20.19
CA ARG A 599 3.43 -11.68 -19.39
C ARG A 599 3.32 -13.00 -18.63
N GLN A 600 2.67 -12.87 -17.48
CA GLN A 600 2.23 -13.91 -16.59
C GLN A 600 1.20 -14.89 -17.22
N PRO A 601 1.43 -16.22 -17.19
CA PRO A 601 0.47 -17.21 -17.64
C PRO A 601 -0.42 -17.74 -16.50
N LEU A 602 -1.55 -18.37 -16.87
CA LEU A 602 -2.51 -19.00 -15.95
C LEU A 602 -2.05 -20.44 -15.60
N ALA A 603 -2.35 -20.93 -14.40
CA ALA A 603 -1.77 -22.15 -13.84
C ALA A 603 -2.75 -23.36 -13.77
N MET A 604 -2.25 -24.61 -13.94
CA MET A 604 -2.90 -25.87 -13.52
C MET A 604 -1.94 -27.09 -13.32
N GLU A 605 -2.32 -27.96 -12.37
CA GLU A 605 -2.00 -29.40 -12.05
C GLU A 605 -0.98 -29.82 -10.94
N GLU A 606 -1.46 -30.78 -10.10
CA GLU A 606 -0.92 -31.49 -8.90
C GLU A 606 -0.56 -30.69 -7.61
N VAL A 607 -1.01 -31.18 -6.43
CA VAL A 607 -1.03 -30.42 -5.15
C VAL A 607 -0.25 -31.10 -4.01
N TYR A 608 0.69 -30.36 -3.40
CA TYR A 608 1.29 -30.66 -2.10
C TYR A 608 0.77 -29.65 -1.08
N VAL A 609 0.24 -30.14 0.06
CA VAL A 609 -0.31 -29.25 1.09
C VAL A 609 0.64 -29.18 2.28
N LEU A 610 1.19 -27.99 2.50
CA LEU A 610 2.00 -27.63 3.65
C LEU A 610 1.14 -26.79 4.61
N GLY A 611 0.97 -27.28 5.85
CA GLY A 611 0.06 -26.67 6.83
C GLY A 611 -0.81 -27.70 7.52
N GLY A 612 -1.66 -27.29 8.45
CA GLY A 612 -2.54 -28.16 9.22
C GLY A 612 -1.98 -28.63 10.56
N HIS A 613 -2.86 -28.74 11.55
CA HIS A 613 -2.55 -29.21 12.89
C HIS A 613 -3.52 -30.31 13.32
N ILE A 614 -2.97 -31.46 13.72
CA ILE A 614 -3.74 -32.58 14.28
C ILE A 614 -3.38 -32.67 15.75
N SER A 615 -4.24 -32.12 16.59
CA SER A 615 -4.04 -32.08 18.04
C SER A 615 -4.01 -33.49 18.63
N THR A 616 -2.96 -33.79 19.39
CA THR A 616 -2.77 -35.07 20.08
C THR A 616 -3.19 -35.04 21.56
N SER A 617 -3.39 -33.85 22.12
CA SER A 617 -3.84 -33.63 23.50
C SER A 617 -4.42 -32.21 23.67
N ALA A 618 -5.08 -31.94 24.80
CA ALA A 618 -5.64 -30.61 25.09
C ALA A 618 -4.58 -29.48 25.14
N ASP A 619 -3.32 -29.82 25.44
CA ASP A 619 -2.21 -28.86 25.49
C ASP A 619 -1.52 -28.68 24.13
N ASP A 620 -1.83 -29.54 23.16
CA ASP A 620 -1.27 -29.51 21.81
C ASP A 620 -2.09 -28.59 20.89
N LYS A 621 -1.79 -27.29 20.99
CA LYS A 621 -2.49 -26.20 20.31
C LYS A 621 -1.92 -25.89 18.92
N GLY A 622 -2.76 -25.32 18.07
CA GLY A 622 -2.43 -24.81 16.74
C GLY A 622 -1.57 -23.53 16.80
N ASN A 623 -1.49 -22.79 15.69
CA ASN A 623 -0.70 -21.55 15.60
C ASN A 623 -1.54 -20.28 15.34
N VAL A 624 -2.88 -20.34 15.25
CA VAL A 624 -3.74 -19.14 15.08
C VAL A 624 -3.84 -18.35 16.41
N PHE A 625 -2.75 -17.68 16.80
CA PHE A 625 -2.62 -17.04 18.12
C PHE A 625 -3.38 -15.71 18.26
N SER A 626 -3.76 -15.09 17.15
CA SER A 626 -4.49 -13.82 17.08
C SER A 626 -5.99 -13.97 17.32
N VAL A 627 -6.51 -15.19 17.28
CA VAL A 627 -7.93 -15.52 17.49
C VAL A 627 -8.03 -16.49 18.67
N PRO A 628 -8.07 -16.00 19.92
CA PRO A 628 -7.98 -16.85 21.11
C PRO A 628 -9.09 -17.90 21.24
N SER A 629 -10.23 -17.68 20.57
CA SER A 629 -11.33 -18.64 20.46
C SER A 629 -10.96 -19.87 19.64
N ASN A 630 -10.02 -19.77 18.69
CA ASN A 630 -9.58 -20.87 17.83
C ASN A 630 -8.21 -21.42 18.26
N GLN A 631 -8.22 -22.42 19.12
CA GLN A 631 -6.99 -22.93 19.75
C GLN A 631 -6.30 -24.05 18.98
N TYR A 632 -6.94 -24.62 17.95
CA TYR A 632 -6.50 -25.88 17.35
C TYR A 632 -6.30 -25.82 15.83
N ALA A 633 -6.72 -24.75 15.17
CA ALA A 633 -6.45 -24.58 13.75
C ALA A 633 -5.00 -24.16 13.49
N GLU A 634 -4.57 -24.41 12.26
CA GLU A 634 -3.33 -23.89 11.70
C GLU A 634 -3.67 -22.77 10.70
N PHE A 635 -2.84 -21.73 10.59
CA PHE A 635 -3.12 -20.53 9.77
C PHE A 635 -3.51 -20.87 8.33
N ASN A 636 -2.78 -21.70 7.59
CA ASN A 636 -3.11 -22.00 6.19
C ASN A 636 -4.50 -22.63 6.05
N MET A 637 -4.90 -23.45 7.03
CA MET A 637 -6.25 -24.03 7.08
C MET A 637 -7.31 -23.05 7.55
N PHE A 638 -6.94 -22.07 8.38
CA PHE A 638 -7.87 -21.08 8.94
C PHE A 638 -8.16 -19.93 7.98
N LEU A 639 -7.20 -19.54 7.13
CA LEU A 639 -7.34 -18.41 6.21
C LEU A 639 -8.37 -18.67 5.11
N ASP A 640 -8.45 -19.90 4.62
CA ASP A 640 -9.54 -20.37 3.76
C ASP A 640 -9.99 -21.81 4.14
N PRO A 641 -10.81 -21.95 5.18
CA PRO A 641 -11.27 -23.25 5.67
C PRO A 641 -12.07 -24.02 4.62
N LEU A 642 -12.79 -23.32 3.75
CA LEU A 642 -13.63 -23.94 2.73
C LEU A 642 -12.80 -24.49 1.57
N ALA A 643 -11.78 -23.74 1.11
CA ALA A 643 -10.82 -24.26 0.14
C ALA A 643 -10.05 -25.45 0.71
N ALA A 644 -9.56 -25.34 1.96
CA ALA A 644 -8.88 -26.44 2.64
C ALA A 644 -9.77 -27.69 2.71
N LYS A 645 -11.02 -27.55 3.16
CA LYS A 645 -11.98 -28.65 3.18
C LYS A 645 -12.15 -29.29 1.80
N THR A 646 -12.34 -28.48 0.76
CA THR A 646 -12.50 -28.94 -0.63
C THR A 646 -11.29 -29.77 -1.08
N VAL A 647 -10.06 -29.31 -0.81
CA VAL A 647 -8.83 -30.04 -1.15
C VAL A 647 -8.74 -31.37 -0.38
N PHE A 648 -8.98 -31.36 0.94
CA PHE A 648 -8.91 -32.56 1.78
C PHE A 648 -10.06 -33.54 1.54
N GLU A 649 -11.15 -33.15 0.87
CA GLU A 649 -12.25 -34.03 0.47
C GLU A 649 -12.16 -34.46 -1.02
N SER A 650 -11.19 -33.94 -1.79
CA SER A 650 -10.98 -34.31 -3.19
C SER A 650 -10.48 -35.75 -3.40
N ASP A 651 -10.38 -36.22 -4.65
CA ASP A 651 -9.80 -37.53 -4.98
C ASP A 651 -8.25 -37.53 -5.10
N VAL A 652 -7.58 -36.38 -4.89
CA VAL A 652 -6.12 -36.25 -5.08
C VAL A 652 -5.35 -36.89 -3.93
N ASN A 653 -4.22 -37.53 -4.19
CA ASN A 653 -3.35 -38.06 -3.13
C ASN A 653 -2.68 -36.93 -2.35
N ILE A 654 -2.89 -36.86 -1.03
CA ILE A 654 -2.34 -35.79 -0.18
C ILE A 654 -1.24 -36.34 0.72
N THR A 655 -0.11 -35.64 0.74
CA THR A 655 0.90 -35.76 1.80
C THR A 655 0.88 -34.49 2.65
N LEU A 656 0.62 -34.64 3.94
CA LEU A 656 0.54 -33.56 4.91
C LEU A 656 1.86 -33.41 5.67
N ILE A 657 2.36 -32.17 5.75
CA ILE A 657 3.49 -31.78 6.60
C ILE A 657 2.93 -30.96 7.78
N PRO A 658 2.52 -31.62 8.88
CA PRO A 658 1.78 -30.97 9.94
C PRO A 658 2.66 -30.07 10.81
N LEU A 659 2.03 -29.14 11.53
CA LEU A 659 2.69 -28.22 12.46
C LEU A 659 3.57 -28.94 13.50
N SER A 660 3.19 -30.15 13.93
CA SER A 660 3.99 -30.97 14.85
C SER A 660 5.34 -31.40 14.28
N ALA A 661 5.42 -31.68 12.97
CA ALA A 661 6.69 -31.99 12.30
C ALA A 661 7.50 -30.72 12.05
N GLN A 662 6.83 -29.64 11.65
CA GLN A 662 7.44 -28.33 11.40
C GLN A 662 8.14 -27.77 12.64
N ARG A 663 7.49 -27.80 13.81
CA ARG A 663 8.04 -27.33 15.10
C ARG A 663 9.37 -28.00 15.50
N ARG A 664 9.67 -29.20 14.98
CA ARG A 664 10.93 -29.91 15.27
C ARG A 664 12.13 -29.28 14.58
N VAL A 665 11.93 -28.48 13.53
CA VAL A 665 12.99 -27.89 12.71
C VAL A 665 12.98 -26.35 12.72
N SER A 666 12.39 -25.75 13.74
CA SER A 666 12.20 -24.29 13.88
C SER A 666 13.29 -23.57 14.72
N SER A 667 14.57 -23.92 14.57
CA SER A 667 15.67 -23.29 15.34
C SER A 667 16.48 -22.27 14.53
N PHE A 668 16.27 -20.97 14.77
CA PHE A 668 17.07 -19.88 14.20
C PHE A 668 18.58 -20.07 14.46
N ALA A 669 18.96 -20.31 15.73
CA ALA A 669 20.35 -20.49 16.11
C ALA A 669 21.03 -21.62 15.33
N THR A 670 20.32 -22.74 15.14
CA THR A 670 20.87 -23.91 14.43
C THR A 670 20.98 -23.65 12.92
N VAL A 671 19.94 -23.11 12.28
CA VAL A 671 19.98 -22.84 10.84
C VAL A 671 21.02 -21.76 10.50
N ILE A 672 21.05 -20.65 11.25
CA ILE A 672 22.04 -19.56 11.05
C ILE A 672 23.46 -20.07 11.32
N GLY A 673 23.64 -20.82 12.41
CA GLY A 673 24.93 -21.43 12.76
C GLY A 673 25.45 -22.40 11.71
N THR A 674 24.55 -23.11 11.02
CA THR A 674 24.90 -24.01 9.93
C THR A 674 25.26 -23.23 8.66
N LEU A 675 24.43 -22.26 8.26
CA LEU A 675 24.70 -21.38 7.10
C LEU A 675 26.01 -20.59 7.23
N LEU A 676 26.40 -20.21 8.45
CA LEU A 676 27.69 -19.55 8.72
C LEU A 676 28.91 -20.41 8.34
N LYS A 677 28.78 -21.72 8.39
CA LYS A 677 29.84 -22.70 8.07
C LYS A 677 29.79 -23.16 6.61
N THR A 678 28.70 -22.83 5.92
CA THR A 678 28.48 -23.18 4.52
C THR A 678 29.30 -22.30 3.59
N ARG A 679 29.67 -22.83 2.42
CA ARG A 679 30.26 -22.02 1.35
C ARG A 679 29.34 -20.85 0.99
N LYS A 680 29.93 -19.68 0.80
CA LYS A 680 29.18 -18.47 0.49
C LYS A 680 28.77 -18.46 -0.97
N THR A 681 27.47 -18.55 -1.20
CA THR A 681 26.80 -18.26 -2.47
C THR A 681 25.83 -17.08 -2.26
N PRO A 682 25.35 -16.42 -3.32
CA PRO A 682 24.34 -15.36 -3.18
C PRO A 682 23.10 -15.81 -2.40
N GLU A 683 22.64 -17.06 -2.61
CA GLU A 683 21.48 -17.59 -1.89
C GLU A 683 21.77 -17.81 -0.40
N VAL A 684 22.96 -18.33 -0.05
CA VAL A 684 23.39 -18.45 1.36
C VAL A 684 23.48 -17.08 2.02
N LEU A 685 23.98 -16.05 1.32
CA LEU A 685 24.08 -14.70 1.85
C LEU A 685 22.69 -14.10 2.09
N PHE A 686 21.79 -14.22 1.12
CA PHE A 686 20.40 -13.76 1.23
C PHE A 686 19.68 -14.48 2.38
N SER A 687 19.67 -15.82 2.38
CA SER A 687 18.99 -16.62 3.41
C SER A 687 19.55 -16.33 4.80
N LYS A 688 20.87 -16.21 4.95
CA LYS A 688 21.48 -15.83 6.23
C LYS A 688 21.02 -14.44 6.67
N HIS A 689 21.02 -13.46 5.76
CA HIS A 689 20.66 -12.09 6.10
C HIS A 689 19.18 -11.97 6.49
N LEU A 690 18.27 -12.61 5.74
CA LEU A 690 16.85 -12.72 6.10
C LEU A 690 16.66 -13.38 7.47
N LEU A 691 17.23 -14.58 7.67
CA LEU A 691 17.09 -15.32 8.93
C LEU A 691 17.66 -14.58 10.14
N SER A 692 18.82 -13.92 9.97
CA SER A 692 19.44 -13.12 11.04
C SER A 692 18.60 -11.88 11.37
N THR A 693 17.96 -11.28 10.37
CA THR A 693 17.09 -10.13 10.55
C THR A 693 15.81 -10.52 11.29
N LEU A 694 15.19 -11.63 10.91
CA LEU A 694 14.01 -12.17 11.59
C LEU A 694 14.30 -12.57 13.04
N ASP A 695 15.43 -13.24 13.31
CA ASP A 695 15.84 -13.58 14.68
C ASP A 695 16.06 -12.33 15.55
N ARG A 696 16.74 -11.31 15.00
CA ARG A 696 16.92 -10.03 15.67
C ARG A 696 15.58 -9.34 15.96
N LEU A 697 14.67 -9.31 14.98
CA LEU A 697 13.36 -8.69 15.13
C LEU A 697 12.50 -9.40 16.18
N LYS A 698 12.52 -10.73 16.19
CA LYS A 698 11.89 -11.55 17.23
C LYS A 698 12.38 -11.20 18.64
N GLN A 699 13.67 -10.90 18.80
CA GLN A 699 14.25 -10.56 20.11
C GLN A 699 13.90 -9.14 20.59
N ILE A 700 13.76 -8.17 19.68
CA ILE A 700 13.58 -6.75 20.04
C ILE A 700 12.14 -6.26 19.93
N ASN A 701 11.25 -7.00 19.25
CA ASN A 701 9.88 -6.58 19.01
C ASN A 701 8.89 -7.74 19.18
N ASN A 702 8.00 -7.62 20.17
CA ASN A 702 7.00 -8.63 20.51
C ASN A 702 6.08 -9.00 19.34
N ARG A 703 5.90 -8.13 18.33
CA ARG A 703 5.12 -8.47 17.13
C ARG A 703 5.72 -9.64 16.36
N TYR A 704 7.05 -9.79 16.37
CA TYR A 704 7.79 -10.84 15.65
C TYR A 704 8.00 -12.12 16.48
N HIS A 705 7.36 -12.24 17.64
CA HIS A 705 7.57 -13.39 18.54
C HIS A 705 7.29 -14.77 17.90
N HIS A 706 6.44 -14.83 16.88
CA HIS A 706 5.99 -16.05 16.18
C HIS A 706 6.84 -16.44 14.97
N MET A 707 7.89 -15.68 14.62
CA MET A 707 8.65 -15.84 13.36
C MET A 707 9.34 -17.22 13.18
N ASP A 708 9.42 -18.03 14.22
CA ASP A 708 9.93 -19.40 14.15
C ASP A 708 8.99 -20.37 13.45
N THR A 709 7.70 -20.04 13.29
CA THR A 709 6.74 -20.86 12.53
C THR A 709 7.19 -21.05 11.08
N PHE A 710 7.69 -19.99 10.44
CA PHE A 710 8.06 -19.98 9.02
C PHE A 710 9.28 -20.86 8.69
N LEU A 711 10.15 -21.14 9.67
CA LEU A 711 11.27 -22.07 9.48
C LEU A 711 10.78 -23.48 9.14
N GLY A 712 9.61 -23.85 9.64
CA GLY A 712 8.97 -25.12 9.39
C GLY A 712 8.50 -25.29 7.94
N GLU A 713 8.25 -24.19 7.22
CA GLU A 713 7.70 -24.23 5.86
C GLU A 713 8.69 -24.80 4.84
N ILE A 714 9.98 -24.55 5.07
CA ILE A 714 11.09 -25.09 4.29
C ILE A 714 11.07 -26.64 4.30
N LEU A 715 10.55 -27.26 5.37
CA LEU A 715 10.53 -28.71 5.52
C LEU A 715 9.79 -29.42 4.38
N GLY A 716 8.70 -28.84 3.87
CA GLY A 716 7.94 -29.41 2.76
C GLY A 716 8.81 -29.59 1.52
N ALA A 717 9.53 -28.54 1.11
CA ALA A 717 10.46 -28.57 -0.02
C ALA A 717 11.63 -29.55 0.21
N VAL A 718 12.17 -29.60 1.42
CA VAL A 718 13.28 -30.48 1.79
C VAL A 718 12.87 -31.96 1.74
N VAL A 719 11.69 -32.30 2.29
CA VAL A 719 11.13 -33.66 2.25
C VAL A 719 10.77 -34.08 0.82
N LEU A 720 10.24 -33.17 0.01
CA LEU A 720 9.91 -33.43 -1.39
C LEU A 720 11.16 -33.77 -2.22
N ALA A 721 12.28 -33.10 -1.97
CA ALA A 721 13.52 -33.26 -2.74
C ALA A 721 14.41 -34.42 -2.27
N ASP A 722 14.24 -34.94 -1.04
CA ASP A 722 15.13 -35.96 -0.47
C ASP A 722 14.88 -37.37 -1.04
N LYS A 723 15.39 -37.61 -2.26
CA LYS A 723 15.41 -38.96 -2.87
C LYS A 723 16.30 -39.94 -2.12
N SER A 724 17.26 -39.47 -1.32
CA SER A 724 18.25 -40.29 -0.64
C SER A 724 17.76 -40.88 0.69
N LEU A 725 16.58 -40.46 1.16
CA LEU A 725 16.03 -40.78 2.48
C LEU A 725 17.01 -40.43 3.63
N THR A 726 17.84 -39.40 3.41
CA THR A 726 18.80 -38.92 4.41
C THR A 726 18.07 -38.35 5.62
N LEU A 727 16.89 -37.75 5.43
CA LEU A 727 15.99 -37.26 6.48
C LEU A 727 15.34 -38.39 7.29
N LYS A 728 15.39 -39.63 6.79
CA LYS A 728 14.68 -40.81 7.34
C LYS A 728 13.23 -40.49 7.72
N PRO A 729 12.42 -39.91 6.81
CA PRO A 729 11.09 -39.42 7.14
C PRO A 729 10.18 -40.59 7.52
N LYS A 730 9.45 -40.45 8.62
CA LYS A 730 8.42 -41.40 9.05
C LYS A 730 7.04 -40.85 8.71
N PHE A 731 6.20 -41.67 8.11
CA PHE A 731 4.84 -41.31 7.73
C PHE A 731 3.82 -42.22 8.40
N GLU A 732 2.70 -41.63 8.78
CA GLU A 732 1.49 -42.32 9.24
C GLU A 732 0.37 -42.07 8.23
N VAL A 733 -0.63 -42.94 8.17
CA VAL A 733 -1.84 -42.70 7.37
C VAL A 733 -3.02 -42.60 8.33
N LYS A 734 -3.78 -41.50 8.27
CA LYS A 734 -4.95 -41.29 9.13
C LYS A 734 -6.15 -40.79 8.31
N PRO A 735 -7.39 -41.18 8.65
CA PRO A 735 -8.59 -40.64 8.04
C PRO A 735 -8.90 -39.27 8.65
N ILE A 736 -8.74 -38.19 7.90
CA ILE A 736 -8.91 -36.82 8.41
C ILE A 736 -9.92 -36.01 7.60
N LYS A 737 -10.46 -34.96 8.22
CA LYS A 737 -11.28 -33.93 7.56
C LYS A 737 -11.00 -32.54 8.17
N VAL A 738 -11.32 -31.50 7.42
CA VAL A 738 -11.21 -30.08 7.85
C VAL A 738 -12.59 -29.56 8.22
N LEU A 739 -12.68 -28.81 9.32
CA LEU A 739 -13.91 -28.13 9.73
C LEU A 739 -14.01 -26.75 9.05
N ALA A 740 -15.16 -26.47 8.44
CA ALA A 740 -15.48 -25.21 7.76
C ALA A 740 -16.99 -24.95 7.87
N SER A 741 -17.45 -24.64 9.08
CA SER A 741 -18.88 -24.38 9.39
C SER A 741 -19.22 -22.89 9.45
N GLY A 742 -18.23 -22.01 9.34
CA GLY A 742 -18.37 -20.56 9.51
C GLY A 742 -18.20 -20.10 10.97
N ASP A 743 -17.96 -21.05 11.89
CA ASP A 743 -17.67 -20.79 13.29
C ASP A 743 -16.17 -20.55 13.47
N GLU A 744 -15.82 -19.29 13.72
CA GLU A 744 -14.43 -18.85 13.86
C GLU A 744 -13.66 -19.64 14.93
N SER A 745 -14.32 -20.18 15.95
CA SER A 745 -13.65 -20.95 17.01
C SER A 745 -13.20 -22.35 16.61
N SER A 746 -13.73 -22.89 15.50
CA SER A 746 -13.48 -24.26 15.06
C SER A 746 -13.09 -24.40 13.59
N ASP A 747 -13.35 -23.38 12.76
CA ASP A 747 -12.95 -23.33 11.36
C ASP A 747 -11.44 -23.55 11.17
N GLY A 748 -11.05 -24.29 10.13
CA GLY A 748 -9.67 -24.65 9.82
C GLY A 748 -9.10 -25.80 10.66
N LYS A 749 -9.83 -26.29 11.67
CA LYS A 749 -9.38 -27.42 12.49
C LYS A 749 -9.40 -28.72 11.69
N ILE A 750 -8.31 -29.49 11.77
CA ILE A 750 -8.25 -30.86 11.25
C ILE A 750 -8.66 -31.83 12.36
N VAL A 751 -9.57 -32.75 12.04
CA VAL A 751 -10.01 -33.82 12.95
C VAL A 751 -9.88 -35.19 12.29
N VAL A 752 -9.57 -36.20 13.10
CA VAL A 752 -9.60 -37.61 12.67
C VAL A 752 -11.05 -38.07 12.66
N ASP A 753 -11.53 -38.56 11.52
CA ASP A 753 -12.89 -39.09 11.34
C ASP A 753 -12.83 -40.45 10.64
N GLU A 754 -12.93 -41.52 11.42
CA GLU A 754 -12.86 -42.90 10.92
C GLU A 754 -13.98 -43.29 9.95
N LYS A 755 -15.09 -42.52 9.90
CA LYS A 755 -16.24 -42.84 9.05
C LYS A 755 -16.23 -42.09 7.74
N HIS A 756 -15.89 -40.81 7.77
CA HIS A 756 -16.00 -39.91 6.61
C HIS A 756 -14.69 -39.19 6.27
N GLY A 757 -13.61 -39.42 7.03
CA GLY A 757 -12.32 -38.79 6.78
C GLY A 757 -11.57 -39.44 5.62
N LYS A 758 -10.87 -38.61 4.85
CA LYS A 758 -9.99 -39.06 3.78
C LYS A 758 -8.70 -39.61 4.36
N LEU A 759 -8.22 -40.74 3.85
CA LEU A 759 -6.92 -41.28 4.21
C LEU A 759 -5.81 -40.36 3.66
N VAL A 760 -5.10 -39.69 4.56
CA VAL A 760 -4.00 -38.79 4.22
C VAL A 760 -2.69 -39.31 4.81
N ARG A 761 -1.63 -39.25 4.01
CA ARG A 761 -0.27 -39.58 4.44
C ARG A 761 0.33 -38.39 5.19
N ILE A 762 0.69 -38.57 6.45
CA ILE A 762 1.10 -37.49 7.36
C ILE A 762 2.53 -37.71 7.82
N LEU A 763 3.40 -36.71 7.68
CA LEU A 763 4.75 -36.77 8.21
C LEU A 763 4.72 -36.70 9.74
N SER A 764 5.21 -37.75 10.41
CA SER A 764 5.25 -37.83 11.87
C SER A 764 6.63 -37.55 12.45
N ASN A 765 7.72 -37.82 11.71
CA ASN A 765 9.07 -37.56 12.21
C ASN A 765 10.12 -37.39 11.09
N VAL A 766 11.19 -36.65 11.39
CA VAL A 766 12.39 -36.45 10.55
C VAL A 766 13.65 -36.33 11.42
N ASP A 767 14.82 -36.61 10.84
CA ASP A 767 16.11 -36.32 11.46
C ASP A 767 16.43 -34.81 11.35
N GLU A 768 16.39 -34.11 12.48
CA GLU A 768 16.55 -32.65 12.58
C GLU A 768 17.96 -32.19 12.15
N ASN A 769 19.00 -32.91 12.54
CA ASN A 769 20.38 -32.55 12.18
C ASN A 769 20.61 -32.79 10.69
N ALA A 770 20.04 -33.88 10.14
CA ALA A 770 20.08 -34.12 8.70
C ALA A 770 19.38 -33.00 7.93
N TYR A 771 18.23 -32.52 8.41
CA TYR A 771 17.49 -31.42 7.80
C TYR A 771 18.32 -30.14 7.65
N TYR A 772 18.91 -29.62 8.74
CA TYR A 772 19.67 -28.35 8.67
C TYR A 772 20.88 -28.46 7.76
N ASN A 773 21.56 -29.62 7.80
CA ASN A 773 22.72 -29.88 6.95
C ASN A 773 22.31 -29.99 5.48
N LEU A 774 21.22 -30.69 5.15
CA LEU A 774 20.73 -30.82 3.78
C LEU A 774 20.35 -29.46 3.20
N TYR A 775 19.58 -28.67 3.96
CA TYR A 775 19.21 -27.31 3.56
C TYR A 775 20.46 -26.46 3.28
N ALA A 776 21.34 -26.34 4.26
CA ALA A 776 22.53 -25.48 4.14
C ALA A 776 23.48 -25.95 3.04
N ASN A 777 23.75 -27.27 2.92
CA ASN A 777 24.62 -27.81 1.88
C ASN A 777 24.05 -27.58 0.48
N LYS A 778 22.73 -27.67 0.32
CA LYS A 778 22.08 -27.43 -0.97
C LYS A 778 22.16 -25.97 -1.38
N LEU A 779 21.97 -25.03 -0.46
CA LEU A 779 22.16 -23.60 -0.73
C LEU A 779 23.63 -23.29 -1.07
N GLY A 780 24.60 -23.90 -0.38
CA GLY A 780 26.03 -23.72 -0.63
C GLY A 780 26.57 -24.39 -1.91
N ASP A 781 25.74 -25.09 -2.66
CA ASP A 781 26.13 -25.78 -3.89
C ASP A 781 26.44 -24.77 -5.01
N GLN A 782 27.67 -24.76 -5.50
CA GLN A 782 28.10 -23.80 -6.53
C GLN A 782 27.62 -24.17 -7.95
N TYR A 783 27.24 -25.43 -8.19
CA TYR A 783 26.85 -25.88 -9.54
C TYR A 783 25.49 -25.36 -9.99
N GLN A 784 24.64 -24.98 -9.03
CA GLN A 784 23.33 -24.36 -9.27
C GLN A 784 23.21 -23.05 -8.50
N SER A 785 24.24 -22.22 -8.54
CA SER A 785 24.17 -20.88 -7.96
C SER A 785 23.63 -19.86 -8.96
N ALA A 786 23.25 -18.70 -8.44
CA ALA A 786 22.81 -17.51 -9.13
C ALA A 786 23.64 -17.23 -10.38
N LYS A 787 22.94 -16.92 -11.47
CA LYS A 787 23.54 -16.55 -12.77
C LYS A 787 23.98 -15.10 -12.79
N ILE A 788 23.28 -14.27 -12.04
CA ILE A 788 23.51 -12.84 -11.86
C ILE A 788 23.33 -12.56 -10.36
N ALA A 789 24.15 -11.69 -9.77
CA ALA A 789 24.11 -11.36 -8.36
C ALA A 789 24.69 -9.97 -8.11
#